data_AF-A0A1J3FP76-F1
#
_entry.id   AF-A0A1J3FP76-F1
#
_cell.length_a   1.000
_cell.length_b   1.000
_cell.length_c   1.000
_cell.angle_alpha   90.00
_cell.angle_beta   90.00
_cell.angle_gamma   90.00
#
_symmetry.space_group_name_H-M   'P 1'
#
loop_
_entity.id
_entity.type
_entity.pdbx_description
1 polymer ?
#
loop_
_entity_poly.entity_id
_entity_poly.type
_entity_poly.pdbx_seq_one_letter_code
_entity_poly.pdbx_strand_id
1 'polypeptide(L)'
;MRKHSVESGSGRAVQLVYIDETGKLKTDPEAIGALQKLKGPVAVVSLFGNALHGKSFIWNQLLSRSIGFEVQSLHRPCTGDIWMWIEPVKRISEDGNEYNLVLLDVEGADSNGIPAAHNSQIFALAILLSSVFIYGPTLGVNDIALDLSRLLEISKHDHVEEAKDNTFSGLGHFSPMFVQLMTDINSETVEGREDVAQNNQLEKLRPQLLYGVNALVKFVCERVRPKKRGETIVTGPPLAGFTKSFSENVNNNAVPKISSLWLSVEELEGRRAHDTATEVYMSSLERAESPEESLLVEAHNKAVVKALTAFCESSIGNAEVKHKYKRELWSFFAKAFEDHKRVANIEAYSRCCNAIEDMGKKLWALPCSHDASIGDMIKALDTAVAEYEASINGPMKWQTLSSFLRKSIQDILVNRRGDQMDELLTENSKLKMQHRSMESTRDLLKKQLEGGEKMKKEYHMRYESAIDDMNKLADQFKHRIHDLESKCKSIHHEHSNLMEVLGSTRLEASEWKRKYEETLDENGASSNSRAGVNESITRCNKSIDWKIKYENTVSERKAVSEKIAAMEEKLKQTSATEDGMRAEFSRVLDDKEKVIAEKAAKLASLEQQLVSMRSELKKRELKVDECSLEAKDLRLQNSALNEKYESVKSAAALLETETQTLRREKDELEKKYLSHMKELEELCLKLKNAENEASSSKKLVDSLRMEAEASRNNENKLQTSLLEKSIEIDQTKSRIKELEKVFSKLDSGESEACSASKKLVDSMKREAEAFRMNVNELQTSLQDKCIEIDRAKSRIEELEKICLKVKDSEAEAATAKELVRSMKTEVESARSNEHKLQTMLREKSIENDRAKGRIEDLERQKTELCVTLETRAKQNEEAVTEWQRIINAEKEKSARVNLMQREDSFVVLDEATPLQQRVKRLKVEASITCSGSDFGQETEEDTVSQESGRGMIAMTPRRCTSTGGGASSSSTGMDHSKYTMKKLREEILKHGFGAELVGLKNPRKRVLVELYERCVLRK
;
A
#
# COMPACT_ATOMS: atom_id res chain seq x y z
N MET A 1 -56.77 54.26 9.77
CA MET A 1 -56.50 53.13 10.68
C MET A 1 -57.14 51.87 10.12
N ARG A 2 -56.40 50.78 9.90
CA ARG A 2 -56.98 49.45 9.66
C ARG A 2 -56.92 48.67 10.97
N LYS A 3 -58.06 48.08 11.40
CA LYS A 3 -58.07 47.10 12.49
C LYS A 3 -57.41 45.82 11.98
N HIS A 4 -56.26 45.44 12.53
CA HIS A 4 -55.73 44.10 12.36
C HIS A 4 -56.27 43.21 13.49
N SER A 5 -56.71 42.00 13.14
CA SER A 5 -57.26 41.00 14.05
C SER A 5 -56.18 40.50 15.01
N VAL A 6 -56.47 40.55 16.31
CA VAL A 6 -55.60 40.02 17.36
C VAL A 6 -55.95 38.55 17.57
N GLU A 7 -55.01 37.65 17.28
CA GLU A 7 -55.06 36.27 17.79
C GLU A 7 -54.79 36.28 19.30
N SER A 8 -55.56 35.51 20.07
CA SER A 8 -55.53 35.51 21.53
C SER A 8 -54.33 34.75 22.11
N GLY A 9 -53.14 35.34 22.00
CA GLY A 9 -52.03 35.02 22.90
C GLY A 9 -52.28 35.61 24.29
N SER A 10 -52.16 34.80 25.34
CA SER A 10 -52.28 35.27 26.74
C SER A 10 -50.99 35.96 27.19
N GLY A 11 -50.68 37.11 26.59
CA GLY A 11 -49.57 37.95 27.01
C GLY A 11 -49.66 38.30 28.51
N ARG A 12 -48.54 38.19 29.22
CA ARG A 12 -48.40 38.51 30.65
C ARG A 12 -47.12 39.29 30.92
N ALA A 13 -47.10 40.02 32.02
CA ALA A 13 -45.87 40.57 32.57
C ALA A 13 -45.08 39.47 33.30
N VAL A 14 -43.76 39.45 33.13
CA VAL A 14 -42.81 38.62 33.86
C VAL A 14 -41.67 39.49 34.37
N GLN A 15 -41.08 39.18 35.52
CA GLN A 15 -39.84 39.83 35.94
C GLN A 15 -38.75 39.47 34.93
N LEU A 16 -37.99 40.46 34.44
CA LEU A 16 -36.79 40.25 33.61
C LEU A 16 -35.54 40.31 34.48
N VAL A 17 -35.51 41.28 35.41
CA VAL A 17 -34.49 41.44 36.45
C VAL A 17 -35.19 41.73 37.75
N TYR A 18 -34.81 41.03 38.82
CA TYR A 18 -35.34 41.24 40.17
C TYR A 18 -34.22 41.17 41.20
N ILE A 19 -34.44 41.78 42.38
CA ILE A 19 -33.54 41.62 43.53
C ILE A 19 -34.01 40.43 44.37
N ASP A 20 -33.12 39.50 44.66
CA ASP A 20 -33.43 38.36 45.53
C ASP A 20 -33.33 38.67 47.02
N GLU A 21 -33.77 37.74 47.87
CA GLU A 21 -33.71 37.86 49.34
C GLU A 21 -32.28 38.08 49.90
N THR A 22 -31.23 37.86 49.09
CA THR A 22 -29.82 38.08 49.45
C THR A 22 -29.29 39.44 48.98
N GLY A 23 -30.12 40.27 48.35
CA GLY A 23 -29.76 41.57 47.80
C GLY A 23 -29.04 41.51 46.44
N LYS A 24 -29.10 40.38 45.72
CA LYS A 24 -28.44 40.19 44.43
C LYS A 24 -29.41 40.32 43.26
N LEU A 25 -28.97 40.94 42.17
CA LEU A 25 -29.71 41.04 40.92
C LEU A 25 -29.75 39.68 40.23
N LYS A 26 -30.93 39.10 40.08
CA LYS A 26 -31.15 37.87 39.29
C LYS A 26 -31.96 38.17 38.04
N THR A 27 -31.69 37.41 36.99
CA THR A 27 -32.48 37.40 35.76
C THR A 27 -33.41 36.20 35.76
N ASP A 28 -34.66 36.39 35.34
CA ASP A 28 -35.60 35.29 35.23
C ASP A 28 -35.32 34.40 34.00
N PRO A 29 -35.25 33.06 34.14
CA PRO A 29 -34.99 32.17 33.01
C PRO A 29 -36.09 32.14 31.93
N GLU A 30 -37.35 32.38 32.27
CA GLU A 30 -38.45 32.41 31.31
C GLU A 30 -38.38 33.69 30.47
N ALA A 31 -38.14 34.85 31.10
CA ALA A 31 -37.93 36.13 30.42
C ALA A 31 -36.70 36.10 29.50
N ILE A 32 -35.57 35.60 30.00
CA ILE A 32 -34.34 35.41 29.21
C ILE A 32 -34.58 34.43 28.05
N GLY A 33 -35.30 33.33 28.29
CA GLY A 33 -35.67 32.36 27.26
C GLY A 33 -36.65 32.91 26.21
N ALA A 34 -37.53 33.84 26.58
CA ALA A 34 -38.40 34.56 25.65
C ALA A 34 -37.58 35.50 24.74
N LEU A 35 -36.68 36.30 25.32
CA LEU A 35 -35.77 37.16 24.55
C LEU A 35 -34.89 36.35 23.59
N GLN A 36 -34.31 35.22 24.02
CA GLN A 36 -33.47 34.38 23.16
C GLN A 36 -34.21 33.78 21.95
N LYS A 37 -35.54 33.69 21.96
CA LYS A 37 -36.33 33.24 20.80
C LYS A 37 -36.49 34.33 19.73
N LEU A 38 -36.20 35.60 20.04
CA LEU A 38 -36.41 36.74 19.13
C LEU A 38 -35.22 36.91 18.18
N LYS A 39 -35.20 36.13 17.10
CA LYS A 39 -34.14 36.19 16.07
C LYS A 39 -34.16 37.46 15.19
N GLY A 40 -35.28 38.17 15.12
CA GLY A 40 -35.42 39.40 14.34
C GLY A 40 -34.94 40.66 15.08
N PRO A 41 -34.95 41.84 14.42
CA PRO A 41 -34.66 43.12 15.05
C PRO A 41 -35.53 43.37 16.28
N VAL A 42 -34.93 43.89 17.36
CA VAL A 42 -35.64 44.22 18.60
C VAL A 42 -35.59 45.74 18.86
N ALA A 43 -36.74 46.32 19.17
CA ALA A 43 -36.86 47.64 19.76
C ALA A 43 -37.36 47.50 21.20
N VAL A 44 -36.79 48.28 22.12
CA VAL A 44 -37.15 48.24 23.54
C VAL A 44 -37.70 49.60 23.95
N VAL A 45 -38.86 49.63 24.60
CA VAL A 45 -39.37 50.84 25.24
C VAL A 45 -39.45 50.58 26.73
N SER A 46 -38.76 51.38 27.53
CA SER A 46 -38.85 51.31 29.00
C SER A 46 -39.58 52.52 29.56
N LEU A 47 -40.37 52.31 30.60
CA LEU A 47 -41.02 53.36 31.38
C LEU A 47 -40.49 53.28 32.81
N PHE A 48 -39.74 54.30 33.23
CA PHE A 48 -39.15 54.42 34.54
C PHE A 48 -39.90 55.46 35.37
N GLY A 49 -40.29 55.08 36.58
CA GLY A 49 -40.84 56.01 37.55
C GLY A 49 -41.23 55.33 38.86
N ASN A 50 -41.58 56.15 39.85
CA ASN A 50 -41.93 55.72 41.19
C ASN A 50 -43.19 54.83 41.21
N ALA A 51 -43.37 54.08 42.30
CA ALA A 51 -44.57 53.30 42.55
C ALA A 51 -45.83 54.18 42.49
N LEU A 52 -46.98 53.60 42.13
CA LEU A 52 -48.31 54.26 42.16
C LEU A 52 -48.52 55.48 41.22
N HIS A 53 -47.54 55.89 40.41
CA HIS A 53 -47.64 57.04 39.48
C HIS A 53 -48.35 56.72 38.13
N GLY A 54 -49.19 55.68 38.08
CA GLY A 54 -50.00 55.36 36.89
C GLY A 54 -49.26 54.71 35.72
N LYS A 55 -48.05 54.17 35.91
CA LYS A 55 -47.23 53.52 34.86
C LYS A 55 -47.99 52.45 34.08
N SER A 56 -48.58 51.48 34.79
CA SER A 56 -49.38 50.38 34.21
C SER A 56 -50.55 50.87 33.35
N PHE A 57 -51.16 52.02 33.68
CA PHE A 57 -52.23 52.61 32.88
C PHE A 57 -51.71 53.10 31.52
N ILE A 58 -50.53 53.73 31.48
CA ILE A 58 -49.88 54.15 30.22
C ILE A 58 -49.54 52.93 29.36
N TRP A 59 -49.02 51.85 29.98
CA TRP A 59 -48.73 50.60 29.28
C TRP A 59 -49.94 49.93 28.66
N ASN A 60 -51.06 49.90 29.38
CA ASN A 60 -52.28 49.25 28.89
C ASN A 60 -52.89 50.01 27.69
N GLN A 61 -52.73 51.34 27.63
CA GLN A 61 -53.07 52.13 26.44
C GLN A 61 -52.10 51.90 25.27
N LEU A 62 -50.78 51.82 25.52
CA LEU A 62 -49.78 51.49 24.50
C LEU A 62 -49.99 50.10 23.87
N LEU A 63 -50.47 49.13 24.67
CA LEU A 63 -50.84 47.79 24.21
C LEU A 63 -52.20 47.75 23.47
N SER A 64 -53.05 48.76 23.65
CA SER A 64 -54.42 48.80 23.10
C SER A 64 -55.25 47.55 23.42
N ARG A 65 -55.00 46.92 24.57
CA ARG A 65 -55.67 45.71 25.07
C ARG A 65 -56.47 46.05 26.34
N SER A 66 -57.59 45.35 26.55
CA SER A 66 -58.41 45.51 27.78
C SER A 66 -57.80 44.86 29.02
N ILE A 67 -56.82 43.97 28.84
CA ILE A 67 -56.05 43.26 29.87
C ILE A 67 -54.57 43.41 29.49
N GLY A 68 -53.75 43.88 30.43
CA GLY A 68 -52.34 44.20 30.22
C GLY A 68 -51.52 44.04 31.51
N PHE A 69 -50.60 44.97 31.78
CA PHE A 69 -49.89 45.03 33.07
C PHE A 69 -50.90 45.27 34.21
N GLU A 70 -50.72 44.55 35.32
CA GLU A 70 -51.62 44.64 36.48
C GLU A 70 -51.53 46.03 37.12
N VAL A 71 -52.69 46.67 37.32
CA VAL A 71 -52.78 48.00 37.93
C VAL A 71 -52.94 47.81 39.44
N GLN A 72 -51.82 47.88 40.16
CA GLN A 72 -51.79 47.59 41.60
C GLN A 72 -52.53 48.65 42.43
N SER A 73 -53.23 48.19 43.47
CA SER A 73 -53.78 49.03 44.54
C SER A 73 -52.73 49.30 45.63
N LEU A 74 -52.98 50.31 46.46
CA LEU A 74 -52.03 50.95 47.41
C LEU A 74 -51.23 50.04 48.39
N HIS A 75 -51.46 48.73 48.45
CA HIS A 75 -51.06 47.91 49.61
C HIS A 75 -49.83 47.01 49.45
N ARG A 76 -49.19 46.95 48.27
CA ARG A 76 -47.86 46.31 48.07
C ARG A 76 -47.06 47.09 47.01
N PRO A 77 -45.93 47.74 47.37
CA PRO A 77 -45.02 48.31 46.39
C PRO A 77 -44.03 47.24 45.89
N CYS A 78 -43.80 47.17 44.57
CA CYS A 78 -42.85 46.25 43.93
C CYS A 78 -41.52 46.97 43.65
N THR A 79 -40.86 47.43 44.72
CA THR A 79 -39.64 48.24 44.62
C THR A 79 -38.45 47.46 44.05
N GLY A 80 -37.87 47.94 42.95
CA GLY A 80 -36.54 47.52 42.48
C GLY A 80 -36.48 46.43 41.40
N ASP A 81 -37.55 46.21 40.64
CA ASP A 81 -37.59 45.22 39.56
C ASP A 81 -37.71 45.85 38.16
N ILE A 82 -37.23 45.13 37.14
CA ILE A 82 -37.53 45.36 35.72
C ILE A 82 -38.54 44.28 35.29
N TRP A 83 -39.75 44.69 34.94
CA TRP A 83 -40.79 43.82 34.41
C TRP A 83 -40.85 43.90 32.89
N MET A 84 -40.98 42.77 32.21
CA MET A 84 -41.06 42.67 30.76
C MET A 84 -42.41 42.08 30.34
N TRP A 85 -43.01 42.64 29.29
CA TRP A 85 -44.13 42.01 28.60
C TRP A 85 -43.61 40.85 27.74
N ILE A 86 -43.97 39.60 28.08
CA ILE A 86 -43.32 38.41 27.50
C ILE A 86 -43.64 38.17 26.00
N GLU A 87 -44.77 38.69 25.53
CA GLU A 87 -45.23 38.55 24.15
C GLU A 87 -44.85 39.82 23.35
N PRO A 88 -43.80 39.82 22.52
CA PRO A 88 -43.37 41.03 21.82
C PRO A 88 -44.42 41.50 20.80
N VAL A 89 -44.60 42.82 20.72
CA VAL A 89 -45.53 43.41 19.76
C VAL A 89 -44.84 43.53 18.41
N LYS A 90 -45.28 42.77 17.41
CA LYS A 90 -44.79 42.90 16.02
C LYS A 90 -45.14 44.29 15.46
N ARG A 91 -44.15 44.97 14.88
CA ARG A 91 -44.27 46.31 14.26
C ARG A 91 -43.50 46.34 12.95
N ILE A 92 -43.82 47.32 12.10
CA ILE A 92 -43.18 47.53 10.79
C ILE A 92 -42.56 48.93 10.80
N SER A 93 -41.29 49.06 10.44
CA SER A 93 -40.59 50.35 10.29
C SER A 93 -41.13 51.12 9.08
N GLU A 94 -40.85 52.42 9.01
CA GLU A 94 -41.08 53.23 7.79
C GLU A 94 -40.36 52.62 6.56
N ASP A 95 -39.23 51.93 6.79
CA ASP A 95 -38.45 51.22 5.77
C ASP A 95 -39.08 49.88 5.31
N GLY A 96 -40.27 49.53 5.81
CA GLY A 96 -40.98 48.28 5.48
C GLY A 96 -40.51 47.02 6.23
N ASN A 97 -39.45 47.10 7.04
CA ASN A 97 -38.89 45.97 7.78
C ASN A 97 -39.68 45.67 9.07
N GLU A 98 -39.96 44.38 9.33
CA GLU A 98 -40.60 43.94 10.58
C GLU A 98 -39.60 43.94 11.77
N TYR A 99 -40.06 44.38 12.94
CA TYR A 99 -39.31 44.34 14.19
C TYR A 99 -40.20 43.96 15.39
N ASN A 100 -39.58 43.43 16.43
CA ASN A 100 -40.23 43.04 17.68
C ASN A 100 -40.11 44.17 18.70
N LEU A 101 -41.23 44.70 19.17
CA LEU A 101 -41.29 45.71 20.22
C LEU A 101 -41.45 45.03 21.60
N VAL A 102 -40.43 45.16 22.43
CA VAL A 102 -40.40 44.71 23.84
C VAL A 102 -40.70 45.89 24.75
N LEU A 103 -41.58 45.68 25.73
CA LEU A 103 -42.02 46.69 26.69
C LEU A 103 -41.48 46.36 28.08
N LEU A 104 -40.81 47.31 28.71
CA LEU A 104 -40.22 47.17 30.05
C LEU A 104 -40.82 48.19 31.02
N ASP A 105 -41.53 47.71 32.05
CA ASP A 105 -41.94 48.56 33.18
C ASP A 105 -40.87 48.52 34.26
N VAL A 106 -40.39 49.68 34.71
CA VAL A 106 -39.24 49.79 35.62
C VAL A 106 -39.62 50.63 36.83
N GLU A 107 -39.54 50.02 38.01
CA GLU A 107 -39.95 50.65 39.26
C GLU A 107 -38.74 51.22 40.02
N GLY A 108 -38.70 52.55 40.15
CA GLY A 108 -37.76 53.23 41.03
C GLY A 108 -38.08 52.95 42.51
N ALA A 109 -37.06 52.60 43.30
CA ALA A 109 -37.24 52.25 44.70
C ALA A 109 -37.38 53.48 45.62
N ASP A 110 -38.59 53.74 46.10
CA ASP A 110 -38.87 54.80 47.09
C ASP A 110 -38.54 54.36 48.52
N SER A 111 -37.34 54.72 48.99
CA SER A 111 -36.91 54.81 50.41
C SER A 111 -37.01 53.59 51.34
N ASN A 112 -37.65 52.49 50.93
CA ASN A 112 -37.85 51.30 51.75
C ASN A 112 -36.77 50.24 51.50
N GLY A 113 -35.70 50.29 52.30
CA GLY A 113 -34.77 49.18 52.53
C GLY A 113 -33.75 48.83 51.44
N ILE A 114 -33.97 49.24 50.17
CA ILE A 114 -33.04 48.94 49.07
C ILE A 114 -31.91 49.98 49.01
N PRO A 115 -30.62 49.58 48.99
CA PRO A 115 -29.50 50.49 48.81
C PRO A 115 -29.58 51.32 47.51
N ALA A 116 -29.32 52.62 47.60
CA ALA A 116 -29.38 53.54 46.45
C ALA A 116 -28.47 53.15 45.26
N ALA A 117 -27.41 52.38 45.52
CA ALA A 117 -26.55 51.80 44.50
C ALA A 117 -27.31 50.85 43.55
N HIS A 118 -28.23 50.02 44.07
CA HIS A 118 -28.99 49.09 43.24
C HIS A 118 -30.04 49.78 42.39
N ASN A 119 -30.73 50.79 42.93
CA ASN A 119 -31.66 51.63 42.15
C ASN A 119 -30.91 52.31 40.96
N SER A 120 -29.68 52.78 41.21
CA SER A 120 -28.80 53.35 40.17
C SER A 120 -28.38 52.31 39.10
N GLN A 121 -28.13 51.06 39.50
CA GLN A 121 -27.76 49.96 38.60
C GLN A 121 -28.95 49.50 37.73
N ILE A 122 -30.14 49.42 38.30
CA ILE A 122 -31.39 49.10 37.59
C ILE A 122 -31.75 50.20 36.59
N PHE A 123 -31.65 51.46 37.00
CA PHE A 123 -31.82 52.64 36.15
C PHE A 123 -30.83 52.62 34.96
N ALA A 124 -29.55 52.37 35.24
CA ALA A 124 -28.53 52.26 34.19
C ALA A 124 -28.80 51.11 33.21
N LEU A 125 -29.17 49.92 33.72
CA LEU A 125 -29.52 48.78 32.88
C LEU A 125 -30.73 49.08 32.00
N ALA A 126 -31.79 49.67 32.55
CA ALA A 126 -32.98 50.06 31.81
C ALA A 126 -32.66 51.03 30.67
N ILE A 127 -31.81 52.04 30.89
CA ILE A 127 -31.37 52.96 29.84
C ILE A 127 -30.56 52.24 28.75
N LEU A 128 -29.64 51.34 29.13
CA LEU A 128 -28.78 50.62 28.18
C LEU A 128 -29.57 49.63 27.30
N LEU A 129 -30.58 48.95 27.86
CA LEU A 129 -31.48 48.07 27.11
C LEU A 129 -32.43 48.85 26.17
N SER A 130 -32.84 50.06 26.55
CA SER A 130 -33.87 50.84 25.85
C SER A 130 -33.47 51.31 24.45
N SER A 131 -34.41 51.27 23.51
CA SER A 131 -34.40 52.09 22.28
C SER A 131 -35.06 53.44 22.53
N VAL A 132 -36.14 53.47 23.32
CA VAL A 132 -36.77 54.67 23.86
C VAL A 132 -36.88 54.50 25.37
N PHE A 133 -36.41 55.48 26.12
CA PHE A 133 -36.49 55.49 27.58
C PHE A 133 -37.40 56.63 28.00
N ILE A 134 -38.50 56.28 28.66
CA ILE A 134 -39.54 57.21 29.12
C ILE A 134 -39.36 57.36 30.63
N TYR A 135 -39.14 58.59 31.11
CA TYR A 135 -38.96 58.90 32.53
C TYR A 135 -40.15 59.71 33.05
N GLY A 136 -40.76 59.27 34.15
CA GLY A 136 -41.88 59.94 34.81
C GLY A 136 -43.15 59.08 34.87
N PRO A 137 -44.29 59.67 35.27
CA PRO A 137 -44.54 61.11 35.39
C PRO A 137 -43.77 61.81 36.54
N THR A 138 -43.18 62.99 36.30
CA THR A 138 -42.55 63.83 37.35
C THR A 138 -43.11 65.25 37.42
N LEU A 139 -42.97 65.89 38.59
CA LEU A 139 -43.40 67.27 38.87
C LEU A 139 -42.40 68.35 38.43
N GLY A 140 -41.15 67.98 38.14
CA GLY A 140 -40.10 68.91 37.72
C GLY A 140 -38.94 68.26 36.96
N VAL A 141 -37.99 69.11 36.56
CA VAL A 141 -36.82 68.74 35.74
C VAL A 141 -35.60 68.33 36.60
N ASN A 142 -35.58 68.67 37.90
CA ASN A 142 -34.37 68.48 38.72
C ASN A 142 -34.10 67.01 39.09
N ASP A 143 -35.14 66.19 39.27
CA ASP A 143 -35.02 64.80 39.73
C ASP A 143 -34.24 63.93 38.72
N ILE A 144 -34.51 64.17 37.43
CA ILE A 144 -33.88 63.48 36.30
C ILE A 144 -32.37 63.70 36.24
N ALA A 145 -31.90 64.88 36.64
CA ALA A 145 -30.49 65.24 36.58
C ALA A 145 -29.69 64.46 37.64
N LEU A 146 -30.28 64.19 38.80
CA LEU A 146 -29.65 63.39 39.85
C LEU A 146 -29.47 61.93 39.41
N ASP A 147 -30.50 61.31 38.84
CA ASP A 147 -30.40 59.91 38.38
C ASP A 147 -29.50 59.77 37.15
N LEU A 148 -29.57 60.70 36.19
CA LEU A 148 -28.67 60.72 35.03
C LEU A 148 -27.20 60.98 35.43
N SER A 149 -26.93 61.75 36.48
CA SER A 149 -25.56 61.97 36.98
C SER A 149 -24.90 60.68 37.49
N ARG A 150 -25.68 59.75 38.05
CA ARG A 150 -25.20 58.44 38.52
C ARG A 150 -24.89 57.50 37.36
N LEU A 151 -25.65 57.59 36.26
CA LEU A 151 -25.33 56.88 35.02
C LEU A 151 -24.00 57.36 34.42
N LEU A 152 -23.75 58.69 34.46
CA LEU A 152 -22.47 59.26 34.04
C LEU A 152 -21.28 58.77 34.89
N GLU A 153 -21.48 58.46 36.18
CA GLU A 153 -20.42 57.88 37.01
C GLU A 153 -20.05 56.45 36.59
N ILE A 154 -21.03 55.61 36.26
CA ILE A 154 -20.77 54.26 35.74
C ILE A 154 -19.97 54.36 34.43
N SER A 155 -20.34 55.29 33.53
CA SER A 155 -19.64 55.46 32.25
C SER A 155 -18.26 56.10 32.33
N LYS A 156 -17.91 56.82 33.41
CA LYS A 156 -16.54 57.34 33.61
C LYS A 156 -15.48 56.24 33.70
N HIS A 157 -15.88 55.01 34.05
CA HIS A 157 -14.97 53.88 34.19
C HIS A 157 -14.78 53.06 32.89
N ASP A 158 -15.49 53.38 31.80
CA ASP A 158 -15.35 52.68 30.51
C ASP A 158 -14.07 53.04 29.74
N HIS A 159 -13.50 54.24 29.95
CA HIS A 159 -12.35 54.75 29.19
C HIS A 159 -11.23 55.27 30.11
N VAL A 160 -10.28 54.40 30.46
CA VAL A 160 -9.03 54.77 31.18
C VAL A 160 -7.77 54.53 30.33
N GLU A 161 -7.89 53.83 29.20
CA GLU A 161 -6.81 53.68 28.23
C GLU A 161 -7.28 54.19 26.86
N GLU A 162 -6.44 55.06 26.28
CA GLU A 162 -6.52 55.74 24.97
C GLU A 162 -7.36 57.04 24.82
N ALA A 163 -6.74 57.97 24.08
CA ALA A 163 -7.22 59.25 23.51
C ALA A 163 -7.48 60.47 24.41
N LYS A 164 -6.61 61.48 24.22
CA LYS A 164 -6.90 62.90 24.49
C LYS A 164 -7.76 63.47 23.34
N ASP A 165 -9.09 63.31 23.39
CA ASP A 165 -10.05 64.22 22.75
C ASP A 165 -11.52 63.86 23.07
N ASN A 166 -12.38 64.88 23.22
CA ASN A 166 -13.86 64.86 23.37
C ASN A 166 -14.55 63.56 23.85
N THR A 167 -14.62 63.43 25.17
CA THR A 167 -14.91 62.22 25.98
C THR A 167 -16.38 61.73 26.03
N PHE A 168 -17.21 61.93 24.98
CA PHE A 168 -18.64 61.55 25.02
C PHE A 168 -19.15 60.72 23.83
N SER A 169 -18.35 60.55 22.78
CA SER A 169 -18.75 59.86 21.55
C SER A 169 -19.10 58.38 21.75
N GLY A 170 -18.42 57.67 22.67
CA GLY A 170 -18.66 56.25 22.95
C GLY A 170 -20.09 55.90 23.42
N LEU A 171 -20.70 56.74 24.27
CA LEU A 171 -22.08 56.52 24.73
C LEU A 171 -23.13 56.76 23.63
N GLY A 172 -22.81 57.53 22.59
CA GLY A 172 -23.72 57.82 21.49
C GLY A 172 -24.22 56.56 20.78
N HIS A 173 -23.42 55.49 20.80
CA HIS A 173 -23.79 54.18 20.22
C HIS A 173 -24.77 53.35 21.07
N PHE A 174 -25.02 53.76 22.33
CA PHE A 174 -25.87 53.04 23.28
C PHE A 174 -27.04 53.88 23.83
N SER A 175 -27.07 55.18 23.58
CA SER A 175 -28.09 56.09 24.10
C SER A 175 -29.50 55.81 23.52
N PRO A 176 -30.55 55.70 24.34
CA PRO A 176 -31.94 55.66 23.87
C PRO A 176 -32.43 57.06 23.43
N MET A 177 -33.55 57.09 22.69
CA MET A 177 -34.36 58.30 22.63
C MET A 177 -34.96 58.57 24.01
N PHE A 178 -34.62 59.71 24.60
CA PHE A 178 -35.05 60.07 25.93
C PHE A 178 -36.36 60.88 25.89
N VAL A 179 -37.35 60.49 26.69
CA VAL A 179 -38.68 61.14 26.75
C VAL A 179 -39.03 61.39 28.21
N GLN A 180 -39.16 62.65 28.63
CA GLN A 180 -39.65 62.97 29.97
C GLN A 180 -41.17 63.22 29.93
N LEU A 181 -41.92 62.51 30.79
CA LEU A 181 -43.32 62.77 31.06
C LEU A 181 -43.43 63.71 32.25
N MET A 182 -43.91 64.93 32.02
CA MET A 182 -44.20 65.87 33.11
C MET A 182 -45.68 65.83 33.48
N THR A 183 -45.97 65.84 34.78
CA THR A 183 -47.32 66.05 35.31
C THR A 183 -47.73 67.51 35.18
N ASP A 184 -49.03 67.76 35.04
CA ASP A 184 -49.57 69.12 35.00
C ASP A 184 -49.39 69.81 36.37
N ILE A 185 -48.70 70.95 36.37
CA ILE A 185 -48.30 71.73 37.56
C ILE A 185 -49.53 72.23 38.33
N ASN A 186 -50.68 72.38 37.65
CA ASN A 186 -51.93 72.85 38.24
C ASN A 186 -52.83 71.72 38.78
N SER A 187 -52.25 70.60 39.22
CA SER A 187 -53.03 69.48 39.75
C SER A 187 -53.50 69.73 41.19
N GLU A 188 -54.64 70.38 41.35
CA GLU A 188 -55.41 70.32 42.61
C GLU A 188 -55.71 68.85 42.94
N THR A 189 -55.33 68.41 44.14
CA THR A 189 -55.59 67.05 44.62
C THR A 189 -57.08 66.85 44.86
N VAL A 190 -57.75 66.15 43.94
CA VAL A 190 -59.13 65.72 44.12
C VAL A 190 -59.17 64.61 45.18
N GLU A 191 -59.42 64.97 46.43
CA GLU A 191 -59.81 64.03 47.49
C GLU A 191 -61.24 63.50 47.22
N GLY A 192 -61.34 62.51 46.35
CA GLY A 192 -62.60 61.85 45.99
C GLY A 192 -62.33 60.44 45.50
N ARG A 193 -62.49 59.45 46.40
CA ARG A 193 -62.26 58.03 46.08
C ARG A 193 -63.38 57.46 45.21
N GLU A 194 -63.01 56.88 44.07
CA GLU A 194 -63.65 55.69 43.49
C GLU A 194 -62.68 55.03 42.50
N ASP A 195 -62.68 53.70 42.40
CA ASP A 195 -61.70 52.92 41.60
C ASP A 195 -61.94 53.02 40.08
N VAL A 196 -61.65 54.18 39.50
CA VAL A 196 -61.69 54.42 38.05
C VAL A 196 -60.66 53.53 37.31
N ALA A 197 -59.57 53.14 37.98
CA ALA A 197 -58.46 52.41 37.40
C ALA A 197 -58.76 50.96 36.98
N GLN A 198 -59.71 50.27 37.63
CA GLN A 198 -60.01 48.86 37.34
C GLN A 198 -61.05 48.65 36.22
N ASN A 199 -61.89 49.65 35.93
CA ASN A 199 -63.10 49.46 35.12
C ASN A 199 -63.03 49.99 33.66
N ASN A 200 -61.86 50.42 33.17
CA ASN A 200 -61.65 50.85 31.77
C ASN A 200 -62.65 51.90 31.23
N GLN A 201 -63.27 52.70 32.11
CA GLN A 201 -64.21 53.76 31.72
C GLN A 201 -63.45 55.00 31.21
N LEU A 202 -62.89 54.88 29.99
CA LEU A 202 -62.19 55.94 29.26
C LEU A 202 -62.98 57.26 29.20
N GLU A 203 -64.30 57.18 29.20
CA GLU A 203 -65.23 58.32 29.18
C GLU A 203 -65.21 59.19 30.46
N LYS A 204 -64.71 58.66 31.59
CA LYS A 204 -64.57 59.41 32.86
C LYS A 204 -63.24 60.15 33.01
N LEU A 205 -62.30 59.96 32.08
CA LEU A 205 -60.97 60.58 32.16
C LEU A 205 -60.97 61.99 31.55
N ARG A 206 -60.12 62.88 32.09
CA ARG A 206 -59.96 64.25 31.55
C ARG A 206 -59.63 64.19 30.05
N PRO A 207 -60.36 64.88 29.15
CA PRO A 207 -60.09 64.85 27.71
C PRO A 207 -58.66 65.27 27.34
N GLN A 208 -58.07 66.20 28.09
CA GLN A 208 -56.68 66.64 27.94
C GLN A 208 -55.68 65.52 28.26
N LEU A 209 -55.95 64.70 29.29
CA LEU A 209 -55.14 63.54 29.63
C LEU A 209 -55.23 62.47 28.53
N LEU A 210 -56.44 62.19 28.04
CA LEU A 210 -56.64 61.23 26.95
C LEU A 210 -55.98 61.70 25.65
N TYR A 211 -56.02 62.99 25.35
CA TYR A 211 -55.26 63.58 24.23
C TYR A 211 -53.74 63.42 24.41
N GLY A 212 -53.21 63.73 25.60
CA GLY A 212 -51.78 63.58 25.91
C GLY A 212 -51.29 62.14 25.81
N VAL A 213 -52.04 61.17 26.35
CA VAL A 213 -51.71 59.74 26.25
C VAL A 213 -51.78 59.26 24.79
N ASN A 214 -52.80 59.66 24.03
CA ASN A 214 -52.88 59.30 22.60
C ASN A 214 -51.73 59.93 21.78
N ALA A 215 -51.31 61.15 22.11
CA ALA A 215 -50.16 61.81 21.49
C ALA A 215 -48.85 61.06 21.82
N LEU A 216 -48.67 60.60 23.07
CA LEU A 216 -47.54 59.77 23.47
C LEU A 216 -47.53 58.41 22.75
N VAL A 217 -48.67 57.71 22.70
CA VAL A 217 -48.82 56.42 21.99
C VAL A 217 -48.46 56.59 20.51
N LYS A 218 -48.94 57.66 19.87
CA LYS A 218 -48.60 58.00 18.48
C LYS A 218 -47.11 58.30 18.33
N PHE A 219 -46.53 59.14 19.18
CA PHE A 219 -45.11 59.48 19.16
C PHE A 219 -44.21 58.23 19.27
N VAL A 220 -44.50 57.34 20.22
CA VAL A 220 -43.77 56.08 20.39
C VAL A 220 -43.94 55.19 19.15
N CYS A 221 -45.15 55.05 18.60
CA CYS A 221 -45.37 54.25 17.39
C CYS A 221 -44.65 54.80 16.15
N GLU A 222 -44.53 56.11 15.99
CA GLU A 222 -43.87 56.75 14.84
C GLU A 222 -42.34 56.83 14.99
N ARG A 223 -41.83 57.03 16.21
CA ARG A 223 -40.40 57.33 16.45
C ARG A 223 -39.56 56.16 16.95
N VAL A 224 -40.17 55.07 17.44
CA VAL A 224 -39.41 53.87 17.82
C VAL A 224 -38.70 53.29 16.59
N ARG A 225 -37.44 52.90 16.79
CA ARG A 225 -36.62 52.14 15.83
C ARG A 225 -35.93 50.99 16.57
N PRO A 226 -35.54 49.90 15.88
CA PRO A 226 -34.75 48.83 16.48
C PRO A 226 -33.48 49.36 17.14
N LYS A 227 -33.10 48.78 18.30
CA LYS A 227 -31.85 49.12 18.99
C LYS A 227 -30.68 48.82 18.05
N LYS A 228 -29.74 49.75 17.95
CA LYS A 228 -28.48 49.60 17.21
C LYS A 228 -27.30 49.72 18.15
N ARG A 229 -26.18 49.10 17.77
CA ARG A 229 -24.85 49.31 18.34
C ARG A 229 -23.90 49.53 17.18
N GLY A 230 -23.43 50.78 17.01
CA GLY A 230 -22.75 51.18 15.77
C GLY A 230 -23.65 50.93 14.56
N GLU A 231 -23.15 50.17 13.59
CA GLU A 231 -23.90 49.77 12.39
C GLU A 231 -24.75 48.50 12.57
N THR A 232 -24.55 47.74 13.66
CA THR A 232 -25.24 46.44 13.87
C THR A 232 -26.59 46.64 14.57
N ILE A 233 -27.64 46.00 14.03
CA ILE A 233 -28.97 45.92 14.66
C ILE A 233 -28.95 44.85 15.75
N VAL A 234 -29.48 45.17 16.93
CA VAL A 234 -29.56 44.25 18.08
C VAL A 234 -30.80 43.36 17.94
N THR A 235 -30.61 42.07 18.19
CA THR A 235 -31.67 41.05 18.25
C THR A 235 -31.82 40.55 19.70
N GLY A 236 -32.73 39.59 19.92
CA GLY A 236 -33.05 39.09 21.26
C GLY A 236 -31.92 38.36 22.01
N PRO A 237 -31.17 37.41 21.39
CA PRO A 237 -30.10 36.69 22.10
C PRO A 237 -28.97 37.59 22.66
N PRO A 238 -28.41 38.57 21.91
CA PRO A 238 -27.44 39.50 22.47
C PRO A 238 -28.02 40.36 23.60
N LEU A 239 -29.27 40.80 23.48
CA LEU A 239 -29.94 41.58 24.52
C LEU A 239 -30.07 40.76 25.82
N ALA A 240 -30.49 39.50 25.71
CA ALA A 240 -30.57 38.58 26.83
C ALA A 240 -29.20 38.26 27.45
N GLY A 241 -28.18 38.06 26.62
CA GLY A 241 -26.79 37.87 27.05
C GLY A 241 -26.25 39.09 27.80
N PHE A 242 -26.55 40.30 27.31
CA PHE A 242 -26.18 41.56 27.95
C PHE A 242 -26.87 41.74 29.31
N THR A 243 -28.19 41.53 29.41
CA THR A 243 -28.93 41.60 30.69
C THR A 243 -28.32 40.66 31.74
N LYS A 244 -28.01 39.42 31.34
CA LYS A 244 -27.39 38.42 32.22
C LYS A 244 -25.98 38.85 32.65
N SER A 245 -25.11 39.20 31.69
CA SER A 245 -23.71 39.57 31.96
C SER A 245 -23.61 40.85 32.82
N PHE A 246 -24.51 41.82 32.61
CA PHE A 246 -24.59 43.02 33.44
C PHE A 246 -24.95 42.67 34.90
N SER A 247 -25.99 41.86 35.11
CA SER A 247 -26.42 41.42 36.44
C SER A 247 -25.32 40.64 37.16
N GLU A 248 -24.61 39.75 36.45
CA GLU A 248 -23.47 38.98 36.99
C GLU A 248 -22.29 39.89 37.40
N ASN A 249 -21.92 40.88 36.59
CA ASN A 249 -20.82 41.79 36.93
C ASN A 249 -21.17 42.70 38.12
N VAL A 250 -22.40 43.21 38.17
CA VAL A 250 -22.89 43.98 39.31
C VAL A 250 -22.86 43.16 40.61
N ASN A 251 -23.32 41.91 40.58
CA ASN A 251 -23.27 41.00 41.75
C ASN A 251 -21.86 40.66 42.23
N ASN A 252 -20.86 40.78 41.35
CA ASN A 252 -19.45 40.54 41.66
C ASN A 252 -18.74 41.82 42.16
N ASN A 253 -19.47 42.91 42.43
CA ASN A 253 -18.94 44.23 42.80
C ASN A 253 -17.95 44.83 41.77
N ALA A 254 -17.99 44.35 40.52
CA ALA A 254 -17.24 44.95 39.43
C ALA A 254 -18.05 46.11 38.84
N VAL A 255 -17.44 47.29 38.65
CA VAL A 255 -18.09 48.38 37.93
C VAL A 255 -18.30 47.92 36.47
N PRO A 256 -19.56 47.87 35.97
CA PRO A 256 -19.85 47.30 34.67
C PRO A 256 -19.37 48.22 33.55
N LYS A 257 -18.16 47.94 33.02
CA LYS A 257 -17.65 48.54 31.78
C LYS A 257 -18.52 48.06 30.62
N ILE A 258 -19.35 48.97 30.08
CA ILE A 258 -20.34 48.70 29.03
C ILE A 258 -19.65 48.09 27.81
N SER A 259 -18.46 48.58 27.46
CA SER A 259 -17.70 48.14 26.29
C SER A 259 -17.25 46.69 26.39
N SER A 260 -16.72 46.25 27.54
CA SER A 260 -16.25 44.87 27.73
C SER A 260 -17.39 43.88 27.95
N LEU A 261 -18.49 44.29 28.58
CA LEU A 261 -19.72 43.49 28.66
C LEU A 261 -20.23 43.13 27.27
N TRP A 262 -20.32 44.13 26.40
CA TRP A 262 -20.78 43.97 25.04
C TRP A 262 -19.82 43.17 24.16
N LEU A 263 -18.50 43.26 24.37
CA LEU A 263 -17.52 42.40 23.72
C LEU A 263 -17.68 40.93 24.16
N SER A 264 -17.88 40.68 25.46
CA SER A 264 -18.11 39.32 25.98
C SER A 264 -19.36 38.68 25.37
N VAL A 265 -20.43 39.45 25.19
CA VAL A 265 -21.66 39.00 24.49
C VAL A 265 -21.39 38.71 23.01
N GLU A 266 -20.60 39.53 22.31
CA GLU A 266 -20.22 39.25 20.91
C GLU A 266 -19.36 37.99 20.77
N GLU A 267 -18.42 37.75 21.69
CA GLU A 267 -17.63 36.52 21.68
C GLU A 267 -18.48 35.28 21.98
N LEU A 268 -19.45 35.39 22.90
CA LEU A 268 -20.38 34.30 23.22
C LEU A 268 -21.30 33.98 22.03
N GLU A 269 -21.94 34.98 21.43
CA GLU A 269 -22.82 34.77 20.27
C GLU A 269 -22.01 34.38 19.01
N GLY A 270 -20.78 34.90 18.85
CA GLY A 270 -19.84 34.45 17.81
C GLY A 270 -19.48 32.97 17.93
N ARG A 271 -19.24 32.50 19.16
CA ARG A 271 -19.04 31.07 19.45
C ARG A 271 -20.30 30.25 19.16
N ARG A 272 -21.49 30.70 19.60
CA ARG A 272 -22.76 30.00 19.33
C ARG A 272 -23.05 29.89 17.83
N ALA A 273 -22.77 30.95 17.06
CA ALA A 273 -22.88 30.94 15.61
C ALA A 273 -21.87 29.98 14.95
N HIS A 274 -20.63 29.91 15.46
CA HIS A 274 -19.64 28.92 15.05
C HIS A 274 -20.14 27.49 15.32
N ASP A 275 -20.60 27.20 16.53
CA ASP A 275 -21.00 25.85 16.94
C ASP A 275 -22.27 25.38 16.20
N THR A 276 -23.21 26.29 15.92
CA THR A 276 -24.36 26.02 15.04
C THR A 276 -23.91 25.71 13.60
N ALA A 277 -22.91 26.42 13.10
CA ALA A 277 -22.38 26.22 11.75
C ALA A 277 -21.58 24.90 11.62
N THR A 278 -20.82 24.50 12.65
CA THR A 278 -20.13 23.20 12.66
C THR A 278 -21.11 22.04 12.73
N GLU A 279 -22.19 22.13 13.52
CA GLU A 279 -23.26 21.13 13.55
C GLU A 279 -23.96 20.99 12.18
N VAL A 280 -24.35 22.11 11.56
CA VAL A 280 -24.95 22.15 10.21
C VAL A 280 -24.01 21.59 9.15
N TYR A 281 -22.70 21.84 9.26
CA TYR A 281 -21.68 21.27 8.39
C TYR A 281 -21.61 19.74 8.53
N MET A 282 -21.43 19.22 9.75
CA MET A 282 -21.30 17.77 10.01
C MET A 282 -22.56 17.02 9.54
N SER A 283 -23.75 17.49 9.94
CA SER A 283 -25.04 16.93 9.52
C SER A 283 -25.32 17.02 8.01
N SER A 284 -24.62 17.90 7.29
CA SER A 284 -24.69 18.00 5.83
C SER A 284 -23.67 17.11 5.11
N LEU A 285 -22.53 16.83 5.75
CA LEU A 285 -21.45 16.01 5.21
C LEU A 285 -21.73 14.51 5.37
N GLU A 286 -22.25 14.10 6.54
CA GLU A 286 -22.59 12.69 6.86
C GLU A 286 -23.63 12.04 5.92
N ARG A 287 -24.33 12.84 5.09
CA ARG A 287 -25.27 12.35 4.07
C ARG A 287 -24.60 11.95 2.74
N ALA A 288 -23.27 12.01 2.65
CA ALA A 288 -22.50 11.65 1.47
C ALA A 288 -22.05 10.19 1.52
N GLU A 289 -22.89 9.27 1.04
CA GLU A 289 -22.66 7.81 1.12
C GLU A 289 -21.57 7.27 0.16
N SER A 290 -21.10 8.07 -0.79
CA SER A 290 -20.16 7.65 -1.84
C SER A 290 -18.68 7.90 -1.47
N PRO A 291 -17.79 6.90 -1.59
CA PRO A 291 -16.35 7.07 -1.34
C PRO A 291 -15.58 7.71 -2.51
N GLU A 292 -16.26 8.29 -3.50
CA GLU A 292 -15.64 8.90 -4.67
C GLU A 292 -15.20 10.35 -4.38
N GLU A 293 -13.95 10.69 -4.69
CA GLU A 293 -13.37 11.99 -4.33
C GLU A 293 -14.07 13.19 -4.98
N SER A 294 -14.58 13.03 -6.21
CA SER A 294 -15.40 14.00 -6.93
C SER A 294 -16.66 14.39 -6.16
N LEU A 295 -17.44 13.38 -5.75
CA LEU A 295 -18.70 13.52 -5.02
C LEU A 295 -18.49 13.99 -3.58
N LEU A 296 -17.39 13.56 -2.93
CA LEU A 296 -17.00 14.05 -1.61
C LEU A 296 -16.65 15.55 -1.62
N VAL A 297 -15.96 16.03 -2.66
CA VAL A 297 -15.67 17.47 -2.82
C VAL A 297 -16.95 18.27 -3.11
N GLU A 298 -17.88 17.75 -3.92
CA GLU A 298 -19.18 18.41 -4.13
C GLU A 298 -19.99 18.48 -2.83
N ALA A 299 -20.08 17.38 -2.07
CA ALA A 299 -20.75 17.33 -0.78
C ALA A 299 -20.13 18.30 0.23
N HIS A 300 -18.80 18.38 0.29
CA HIS A 300 -18.07 19.35 1.11
C HIS A 300 -18.43 20.78 0.74
N ASN A 301 -18.33 21.16 -0.54
CA ASN A 301 -18.66 22.51 -1.00
C ASN A 301 -20.12 22.89 -0.65
N LYS A 302 -21.05 21.96 -0.81
CA LYS A 302 -22.47 22.12 -0.44
C LYS A 302 -22.67 22.27 1.08
N ALA A 303 -21.92 21.53 1.89
CA ALA A 303 -21.92 21.64 3.36
C ALA A 303 -21.31 22.97 3.83
N VAL A 304 -20.18 23.39 3.26
CA VAL A 304 -19.52 24.68 3.54
C VAL A 304 -20.46 25.85 3.24
N VAL A 305 -21.15 25.87 2.09
CA VAL A 305 -22.10 26.93 1.77
C VAL A 305 -23.23 27.00 2.80
N LYS A 306 -23.84 25.87 3.15
CA LYS A 306 -24.92 25.81 4.18
C LYS A 306 -24.46 26.27 5.56
N ALA A 307 -23.27 25.85 5.97
CA ALA A 307 -22.70 26.22 7.25
C ALA A 307 -22.33 27.71 7.30
N LEU A 308 -21.80 28.27 6.21
CA LEU A 308 -21.52 29.70 6.09
C LEU A 308 -22.81 30.54 6.04
N THR A 309 -23.90 30.08 5.40
CA THR A 309 -25.19 30.77 5.49
C THR A 309 -25.74 30.77 6.91
N ALA A 310 -25.74 29.61 7.59
CA ALA A 310 -26.16 29.51 8.99
C ALA A 310 -25.31 30.36 9.95
N PHE A 311 -23.99 30.42 9.71
CA PHE A 311 -23.08 31.31 10.42
C PHE A 311 -23.43 32.78 10.17
N CYS A 312 -23.59 33.20 8.91
CA CYS A 312 -23.90 34.59 8.57
C CYS A 312 -25.25 35.04 9.18
N GLU A 313 -26.29 34.20 9.13
CA GLU A 313 -27.60 34.45 9.74
C GLU A 313 -27.55 34.55 11.28
N SER A 314 -26.67 33.79 11.93
CA SER A 314 -26.55 33.74 13.39
C SER A 314 -25.47 34.67 13.97
N SER A 315 -24.54 35.15 13.14
CA SER A 315 -23.37 35.92 13.59
C SER A 315 -23.71 37.37 13.93
N ILE A 316 -23.43 37.77 15.17
CA ILE A 316 -23.71 39.12 15.67
C ILE A 316 -22.40 39.71 16.21
N GLY A 317 -22.19 41.00 15.97
CA GLY A 317 -21.04 41.75 16.48
C GLY A 317 -20.11 42.34 15.43
N ASN A 318 -19.08 43.03 15.91
CA ASN A 318 -18.07 43.73 15.13
C ASN A 318 -17.35 42.81 14.14
N ALA A 319 -16.87 43.38 13.03
CA ALA A 319 -16.21 42.67 11.93
C ALA A 319 -15.05 41.80 12.42
N GLU A 320 -14.25 42.28 13.38
CA GLU A 320 -13.10 41.57 13.95
C GLU A 320 -13.49 40.23 14.61
N VAL A 321 -14.53 40.22 15.45
CA VAL A 321 -15.03 39.01 16.12
C VAL A 321 -15.61 38.04 15.09
N LYS A 322 -16.32 38.55 14.08
CA LYS A 322 -16.80 37.75 12.95
C LYS A 322 -15.65 37.15 12.13
N HIS A 323 -14.56 37.89 11.89
CA HIS A 323 -13.37 37.41 11.19
C HIS A 323 -12.55 36.40 12.02
N LYS A 324 -12.55 36.50 13.36
CA LYS A 324 -11.97 35.48 14.26
C LYS A 324 -12.70 34.15 14.10
N TYR A 325 -13.99 34.10 14.40
CA TYR A 325 -14.77 32.86 14.32
C TYR A 325 -14.91 32.31 12.90
N LYS A 326 -14.94 33.16 11.86
CA LYS A 326 -14.91 32.69 10.46
C LYS A 326 -13.59 32.00 10.09
N ARG A 327 -12.44 32.43 10.63
CA ARG A 327 -11.15 31.73 10.42
C ARG A 327 -11.10 30.39 11.17
N GLU A 328 -11.61 30.35 12.40
CA GLU A 328 -11.73 29.12 13.18
C GLU A 328 -12.65 28.10 12.46
N LEU A 329 -13.77 28.57 11.91
CA LEU A 329 -14.70 27.74 11.12
C LEU A 329 -14.08 27.18 9.84
N TRP A 330 -13.28 27.95 9.10
CA TRP A 330 -12.53 27.44 7.94
C TRP A 330 -11.48 26.38 8.32
N SER A 331 -10.79 26.58 9.44
CA SER A 331 -9.86 25.58 10.00
C SER A 331 -10.58 24.28 10.37
N PHE A 332 -11.77 24.40 10.99
CA PHE A 332 -12.65 23.27 11.29
C PHE A 332 -13.09 22.53 10.02
N PHE A 333 -13.57 23.23 8.98
CA PHE A 333 -13.98 22.61 7.72
C PHE A 333 -12.87 21.79 7.07
N ALA A 334 -11.65 22.34 7.01
CA ALA A 334 -10.49 21.64 6.44
C ALA A 334 -10.17 20.36 7.22
N LYS A 335 -10.12 20.44 8.56
CA LYS A 335 -9.86 19.27 9.41
C LYS A 335 -10.96 18.21 9.29
N ALA A 336 -12.22 18.62 9.41
CA ALA A 336 -13.36 17.72 9.38
C ALA A 336 -13.54 17.04 8.01
N PHE A 337 -13.19 17.73 6.91
CA PHE A 337 -13.17 17.11 5.58
C PHE A 337 -12.07 16.05 5.44
N GLU A 338 -10.86 16.31 5.94
CA GLU A 338 -9.77 15.33 5.90
C GLU A 338 -10.07 14.11 6.80
N ASP A 339 -10.66 14.33 7.98
CA ASP A 339 -11.15 13.25 8.84
C ASP A 339 -12.26 12.43 8.17
N HIS A 340 -13.21 13.06 7.47
CA HIS A 340 -14.24 12.36 6.70
C HIS A 340 -13.66 11.55 5.53
N LYS A 341 -12.70 12.12 4.77
CA LYS A 341 -11.98 11.43 3.69
C LYS A 341 -11.23 10.20 4.24
N ARG A 342 -10.61 10.32 5.42
CA ARG A 342 -9.96 9.21 6.12
C ARG A 342 -10.94 8.10 6.50
N VAL A 343 -12.10 8.45 7.09
CA VAL A 343 -13.14 7.46 7.45
C VAL A 343 -13.70 6.78 6.21
N ALA A 344 -14.10 7.54 5.18
CA ALA A 344 -14.63 6.99 3.93
C ALA A 344 -13.64 6.03 3.25
N ASN A 345 -12.34 6.35 3.26
CA ASN A 345 -11.29 5.47 2.75
C ASN A 345 -11.13 4.18 3.58
N ILE A 346 -11.21 4.26 4.92
CA ILE A 346 -11.15 3.08 5.80
C ILE A 346 -12.37 2.17 5.57
N GLU A 347 -13.57 2.73 5.45
CA GLU A 347 -14.76 1.95 5.13
C GLU A 347 -14.70 1.33 3.73
N ALA A 348 -14.26 2.09 2.72
CA ALA A 348 -14.07 1.56 1.37
C ALA A 348 -13.06 0.40 1.37
N TYR A 349 -11.95 0.52 2.11
CA TYR A 349 -10.98 -0.57 2.29
C TYR A 349 -11.59 -1.79 3.03
N SER A 350 -12.39 -1.56 4.07
CA SER A 350 -13.12 -2.65 4.76
C SER A 350 -14.09 -3.39 3.82
N ARG A 351 -14.85 -2.64 3.00
CA ARG A 351 -15.71 -3.21 1.94
C ARG A 351 -14.89 -4.01 0.92
N CYS A 352 -13.72 -3.51 0.49
CA CYS A 352 -12.79 -4.26 -0.38
C CYS A 352 -12.37 -5.60 0.26
N CYS A 353 -11.94 -5.58 1.53
CA CYS A 353 -11.49 -6.77 2.25
C CYS A 353 -12.59 -7.82 2.39
N ASN A 354 -13.79 -7.43 2.81
CA ASN A 354 -14.92 -8.34 2.98
C ASN A 354 -15.31 -9.00 1.65
N ALA A 355 -15.42 -8.22 0.57
CA ALA A 355 -15.74 -8.75 -0.76
C ALA A 355 -14.65 -9.67 -1.32
N ILE A 356 -13.38 -9.41 -0.99
CA ILE A 356 -12.25 -10.29 -1.32
C ILE A 356 -12.28 -11.60 -0.51
N GLU A 357 -12.65 -11.55 0.77
CA GLU A 357 -12.81 -12.75 1.59
C GLU A 357 -13.93 -13.65 1.04
N ASP A 358 -15.06 -13.05 0.66
CA ASP A 358 -16.19 -13.77 0.07
C ASP A 358 -15.89 -14.28 -1.35
N MET A 359 -15.15 -13.52 -2.17
CA MET A 359 -14.56 -14.01 -3.43
C MET A 359 -13.68 -15.24 -3.18
N GLY A 360 -12.80 -15.19 -2.17
CA GLY A 360 -11.98 -16.31 -1.74
C GLY A 360 -12.82 -17.55 -1.41
N LYS A 361 -13.85 -17.40 -0.56
CA LYS A 361 -14.77 -18.50 -0.20
C LYS A 361 -15.43 -19.12 -1.43
N LYS A 362 -15.92 -18.30 -2.38
CA LYS A 362 -16.52 -18.77 -3.64
C LYS A 362 -15.52 -19.59 -4.48
N LEU A 363 -14.28 -19.13 -4.61
CA LEU A 363 -13.24 -19.82 -5.39
C LEU A 363 -12.76 -21.13 -4.73
N TRP A 364 -12.65 -21.15 -3.39
CA TRP A 364 -12.29 -22.37 -2.66
C TRP A 364 -13.40 -23.44 -2.68
N ALA A 365 -14.67 -23.04 -2.80
CA ALA A 365 -15.81 -23.96 -2.83
C ALA A 365 -15.99 -24.73 -4.17
N LEU A 366 -15.22 -24.39 -5.22
CA LEU A 366 -15.31 -25.05 -6.53
C LEU A 366 -14.81 -26.51 -6.47
N PRO A 367 -15.62 -27.53 -6.86
CA PRO A 367 -15.25 -28.93 -6.71
C PRO A 367 -13.94 -29.32 -7.39
N CYS A 368 -13.09 -30.07 -6.67
CA CYS A 368 -11.93 -30.76 -7.23
C CYS A 368 -12.37 -32.09 -7.88
N SER A 369 -12.95 -32.03 -9.08
CA SER A 369 -13.15 -33.22 -9.91
C SER A 369 -12.00 -33.38 -10.92
N HIS A 370 -11.71 -34.63 -11.31
CA HIS A 370 -10.65 -34.96 -12.28
C HIS A 370 -10.82 -34.25 -13.65
N ASP A 371 -12.05 -33.90 -14.01
CA ASP A 371 -12.42 -33.22 -15.27
C ASP A 371 -12.65 -31.70 -15.12
N ALA A 372 -12.37 -31.10 -13.95
CA ALA A 372 -12.52 -29.66 -13.74
C ALA A 372 -11.51 -28.87 -14.59
N SER A 373 -11.92 -28.53 -15.82
CA SER A 373 -11.12 -27.75 -16.76
C SER A 373 -10.66 -26.43 -16.15
N ILE A 374 -9.41 -26.07 -16.42
CA ILE A 374 -8.85 -24.75 -16.08
C ILE A 374 -9.77 -23.62 -16.60
N GLY A 375 -10.47 -23.84 -17.72
CA GLY A 375 -11.44 -22.90 -18.28
C GLY A 375 -12.64 -22.60 -17.38
N ASP A 376 -13.12 -23.56 -16.58
CA ASP A 376 -14.25 -23.32 -15.67
C ASP A 376 -13.81 -22.59 -14.39
N MET A 377 -12.55 -22.78 -13.98
CA MET A 377 -11.92 -21.98 -12.93
C MET A 377 -11.70 -20.53 -13.37
N ILE A 378 -11.29 -20.31 -14.63
CA ILE A 378 -11.18 -18.97 -15.23
C ILE A 378 -12.56 -18.30 -15.28
N LYS A 379 -13.61 -18.96 -15.79
CA LYS A 379 -14.98 -18.39 -15.78
C LYS A 379 -15.47 -18.00 -14.39
N ALA A 380 -15.21 -18.83 -13.39
CA ALA A 380 -15.60 -18.53 -12.01
C ALA A 380 -14.82 -17.34 -11.43
N LEU A 381 -13.53 -17.21 -11.78
CA LEU A 381 -12.72 -16.05 -11.43
C LEU A 381 -13.20 -14.78 -12.14
N ASP A 382 -13.47 -14.83 -13.44
CA ASP A 382 -13.99 -13.71 -14.23
C ASP A 382 -15.34 -13.23 -13.68
N THR A 383 -16.23 -14.17 -13.31
CA THR A 383 -17.53 -13.86 -12.70
C THR A 383 -17.37 -13.15 -11.35
N ALA A 384 -16.50 -13.66 -10.48
CA ALA A 384 -16.22 -13.04 -9.18
C ALA A 384 -15.53 -11.67 -9.31
N VAL A 385 -14.61 -11.51 -10.27
CA VAL A 385 -13.96 -10.22 -10.56
C VAL A 385 -14.97 -9.21 -11.06
N ALA A 386 -15.91 -9.60 -11.93
CA ALA A 386 -17.00 -8.73 -12.40
C ALA A 386 -17.97 -8.32 -11.28
N GLU A 387 -18.33 -9.24 -10.37
CA GLU A 387 -19.13 -8.91 -9.17
C GLU A 387 -18.40 -7.88 -8.27
N TYR A 388 -17.10 -8.07 -8.05
CA TYR A 388 -16.27 -7.15 -7.25
C TYR A 388 -16.12 -5.79 -7.94
N GLU A 389 -15.96 -5.76 -9.27
CA GLU A 389 -15.90 -4.52 -10.04
C GLU A 389 -17.20 -3.73 -9.96
N ALA A 390 -18.36 -4.41 -10.00
CA ALA A 390 -19.66 -3.76 -9.89
C ALA A 390 -20.01 -3.26 -8.47
N SER A 391 -19.56 -3.98 -7.42
CA SER A 391 -19.98 -3.72 -6.04
C SER A 391 -19.05 -2.80 -5.23
N ILE A 392 -17.77 -2.69 -5.61
CA ILE A 392 -16.75 -1.99 -4.82
C ILE A 392 -16.28 -0.71 -5.51
N ASN A 393 -16.27 0.39 -4.77
CA ASN A 393 -15.72 1.69 -5.18
C ASN A 393 -14.76 2.23 -4.11
N GLY A 394 -13.63 2.80 -4.53
CA GLY A 394 -12.63 3.39 -3.64
C GLY A 394 -11.20 3.33 -4.21
N PRO A 395 -10.26 4.14 -3.69
CA PRO A 395 -8.93 4.31 -4.27
C PRO A 395 -8.05 3.05 -4.24
N MET A 396 -8.27 2.17 -3.26
CA MET A 396 -7.52 0.90 -3.14
C MET A 396 -8.13 -0.28 -3.91
N LYS A 397 -9.33 -0.14 -4.52
CA LYS A 397 -10.09 -1.21 -5.21
C LYS A 397 -9.19 -2.17 -6.00
N TRP A 398 -8.40 -1.61 -6.91
CA TRP A 398 -7.54 -2.37 -7.82
C TRP A 398 -6.25 -2.90 -7.16
N GLN A 399 -5.74 -2.21 -6.13
CA GLN A 399 -4.55 -2.64 -5.39
C GLN A 399 -4.88 -3.86 -4.52
N THR A 400 -5.99 -3.82 -3.77
CA THR A 400 -6.43 -4.95 -2.95
C THR A 400 -6.80 -6.15 -3.83
N LEU A 401 -7.51 -5.94 -4.94
CA LEU A 401 -7.81 -7.01 -5.90
C LEU A 401 -6.54 -7.62 -6.52
N SER A 402 -5.60 -6.80 -7.00
CA SER A 402 -4.34 -7.28 -7.61
C SER A 402 -3.47 -8.07 -6.62
N SER A 403 -3.37 -7.60 -5.38
CA SER A 403 -2.63 -8.32 -4.32
C SER A 403 -3.29 -9.64 -3.93
N PHE A 404 -4.62 -9.68 -3.85
CA PHE A 404 -5.38 -10.92 -3.65
C PHE A 404 -5.17 -11.89 -4.82
N LEU A 405 -5.39 -11.47 -6.07
CA LEU A 405 -5.20 -12.31 -7.25
C LEU A 405 -3.78 -12.89 -7.31
N ARG A 406 -2.74 -12.06 -7.08
CA ARG A 406 -1.34 -12.52 -7.06
C ARG A 406 -1.12 -13.62 -6.00
N LYS A 407 -1.64 -13.43 -4.79
CA LYS A 407 -1.42 -14.37 -3.67
C LYS A 407 -2.28 -15.62 -3.80
N SER A 408 -3.58 -15.45 -4.03
CA SER A 408 -4.55 -16.54 -4.03
C SER A 408 -4.48 -17.41 -5.28
N ILE A 409 -4.16 -16.87 -6.47
CA ILE A 409 -3.89 -17.74 -7.64
C ILE A 409 -2.66 -18.61 -7.36
N GLN A 410 -1.61 -18.07 -6.73
CA GLN A 410 -0.44 -18.84 -6.34
C GLN A 410 -0.80 -19.92 -5.30
N ASP A 411 -1.48 -19.56 -4.21
CA ASP A 411 -1.83 -20.50 -3.12
C ASP A 411 -2.80 -21.60 -3.60
N ILE A 412 -3.82 -21.26 -4.41
CA ILE A 412 -4.77 -22.23 -4.98
C ILE A 412 -4.07 -23.19 -5.96
N LEU A 413 -3.21 -22.68 -6.85
CA LEU A 413 -2.46 -23.51 -7.80
C LEU A 413 -1.33 -24.31 -7.14
N VAL A 414 -0.78 -23.88 -6.00
CA VAL A 414 0.22 -24.65 -5.26
C VAL A 414 -0.45 -25.75 -4.45
N ASN A 415 -1.52 -25.46 -3.69
CA ASN A 415 -2.22 -26.49 -2.92
C ASN A 415 -2.84 -27.56 -3.83
N ARG A 416 -3.59 -27.18 -4.89
CA ARG A 416 -4.20 -28.17 -5.79
C ARG A 416 -3.17 -29.02 -6.56
N ARG A 417 -1.99 -28.47 -6.90
CA ARG A 417 -0.88 -29.28 -7.44
C ARG A 417 -0.18 -30.11 -6.38
N GLY A 418 -0.17 -29.67 -5.12
CA GLY A 418 0.29 -30.46 -3.97
C GLY A 418 -0.56 -31.71 -3.82
N ASP A 419 -1.88 -31.56 -3.75
CA ASP A 419 -2.83 -32.67 -3.66
C ASP A 419 -2.66 -33.67 -4.82
N GLN A 420 -2.57 -33.17 -6.07
CA GLN A 420 -2.30 -34.00 -7.25
C GLN A 420 -0.93 -34.69 -7.22
N MET A 421 0.10 -34.01 -6.71
CA MET A 421 1.46 -34.56 -6.59
C MET A 421 1.54 -35.63 -5.51
N ASP A 422 0.85 -35.44 -4.38
CA ASP A 422 0.77 -36.43 -3.31
C ASP A 422 0.00 -37.67 -3.79
N GLU A 423 -1.10 -37.52 -4.53
CA GLU A 423 -1.81 -38.63 -5.16
C GLU A 423 -0.90 -39.39 -6.14
N LEU A 424 -0.21 -38.68 -7.05
CA LEU A 424 0.78 -39.28 -7.96
C LEU A 424 1.97 -39.94 -7.22
N LEU A 425 2.38 -39.42 -6.06
CA LEU A 425 3.39 -40.04 -5.21
C LEU A 425 2.88 -41.34 -4.59
N THR A 426 1.61 -41.40 -4.16
CA THR A 426 1.00 -42.66 -3.70
C THR A 426 0.92 -43.69 -4.84
N GLU A 427 0.51 -43.29 -6.05
CA GLU A 427 0.44 -44.19 -7.20
C GLU A 427 1.83 -44.67 -7.64
N ASN A 428 2.83 -43.78 -7.67
CA ASN A 428 4.23 -44.13 -7.92
C ASN A 428 4.77 -45.10 -6.85
N SER A 429 4.39 -44.94 -5.58
CA SER A 429 4.75 -45.89 -4.51
C SER A 429 4.16 -47.29 -4.75
N LYS A 430 2.91 -47.37 -5.23
CA LYS A 430 2.20 -48.59 -5.62
C LYS A 430 2.86 -49.26 -6.83
N LEU A 431 3.17 -48.48 -7.88
CA LEU A 431 3.90 -48.96 -9.07
C LEU A 431 5.31 -49.46 -8.71
N LYS A 432 6.01 -48.79 -7.78
CA LYS A 432 7.34 -49.20 -7.29
C LYS A 432 7.29 -50.51 -6.49
N MET A 433 6.22 -50.76 -5.74
CA MET A 433 5.96 -52.07 -5.12
C MET A 433 5.70 -53.15 -6.17
N GLN A 434 4.91 -52.86 -7.20
CA GLN A 434 4.69 -53.78 -8.32
C GLN A 434 5.98 -54.10 -9.07
N HIS A 435 6.84 -53.10 -9.36
CA HIS A 435 8.14 -53.32 -9.99
C HIS A 435 9.02 -54.27 -9.17
N ARG A 436 9.11 -54.07 -7.85
CA ARG A 436 9.87 -54.98 -6.95
C ARG A 436 9.33 -56.41 -6.96
N SER A 437 8.01 -56.57 -7.02
CA SER A 437 7.37 -57.88 -7.16
C SER A 437 7.73 -58.54 -8.50
N MET A 438 7.62 -57.81 -9.60
CA MET A 438 8.00 -58.29 -10.95
C MET A 438 9.50 -58.58 -11.07
N GLU A 439 10.36 -57.80 -10.42
CA GLU A 439 11.80 -58.01 -10.40
C GLU A 439 12.16 -59.31 -9.66
N SER A 440 11.47 -59.60 -8.55
CA SER A 440 11.59 -60.89 -7.85
C SER A 440 11.14 -62.08 -8.71
N THR A 441 10.03 -61.97 -9.45
CA THR A 441 9.60 -63.05 -10.36
C THR A 441 10.55 -63.20 -11.55
N ARG A 442 11.10 -62.11 -12.08
CA ARG A 442 12.11 -62.13 -13.15
C ARG A 442 13.38 -62.84 -12.71
N ASP A 443 13.85 -62.59 -11.49
CA ASP A 443 15.06 -63.23 -10.96
C ASP A 443 14.85 -64.72 -10.64
N LEU A 444 13.62 -65.12 -10.26
CA LEU A 444 13.23 -66.54 -10.16
C LEU A 444 13.25 -67.22 -11.53
N LEU A 445 12.62 -66.62 -12.54
CA LEU A 445 12.64 -67.11 -13.92
C LEU A 445 14.08 -67.19 -14.45
N LYS A 446 14.92 -66.20 -14.16
CA LYS A 446 16.34 -66.21 -14.54
C LYS A 446 17.08 -67.40 -13.93
N LYS A 447 16.86 -67.72 -12.65
CA LYS A 447 17.44 -68.92 -12.01
C LYS A 447 16.97 -70.22 -12.65
N GLN A 448 15.68 -70.33 -12.99
CA GLN A 448 15.16 -71.50 -13.74
C GLN A 448 15.83 -71.63 -15.11
N LEU A 449 16.02 -70.49 -15.80
CA LEU A 449 16.60 -70.41 -17.13
C LEU A 449 18.13 -70.66 -17.16
N GLU A 450 18.84 -70.28 -16.08
CA GLU A 450 20.25 -70.65 -15.83
C GLU A 450 20.37 -72.14 -15.47
N GLY A 451 19.40 -72.71 -14.75
CA GLY A 451 19.29 -74.15 -14.50
C GLY A 451 19.09 -74.95 -15.79
N GLY A 452 18.15 -74.53 -16.64
CA GLY A 452 17.92 -75.11 -17.96
C GLY A 452 19.14 -75.04 -18.88
N GLU A 453 19.91 -73.93 -18.85
CA GLU A 453 21.18 -73.85 -19.57
C GLU A 453 22.26 -74.79 -19.06
N LYS A 454 22.35 -75.02 -17.74
CA LYS A 454 23.28 -76.02 -17.18
C LYS A 454 22.90 -77.42 -17.64
N MET A 455 21.62 -77.79 -17.54
CA MET A 455 21.12 -79.07 -18.06
C MET A 455 21.43 -79.22 -19.55
N LYS A 456 21.14 -78.19 -20.37
CA LYS A 456 21.44 -78.18 -21.81
C LYS A 456 22.94 -78.37 -22.11
N LYS A 457 23.83 -77.72 -21.35
CA LYS A 457 25.29 -77.92 -21.47
C LYS A 457 25.72 -79.32 -21.07
N GLU A 458 25.11 -79.91 -20.05
CA GLU A 458 25.39 -81.29 -19.66
C GLU A 458 24.90 -82.31 -20.69
N TYR A 459 23.70 -82.12 -21.25
CA TYR A 459 23.24 -82.91 -22.40
C TYR A 459 24.16 -82.73 -23.61
N HIS A 460 24.61 -81.50 -23.91
CA HIS A 460 25.54 -81.26 -25.01
C HIS A 460 26.88 -81.98 -24.82
N MET A 461 27.48 -81.92 -23.63
CA MET A 461 28.69 -82.70 -23.28
C MET A 461 28.48 -84.21 -23.40
N ARG A 462 27.30 -84.73 -23.01
CA ARG A 462 26.95 -86.15 -23.20
C ARG A 462 26.83 -86.50 -24.68
N TYR A 463 26.29 -85.61 -25.52
CA TYR A 463 26.25 -85.80 -26.96
C TYR A 463 27.63 -85.71 -27.61
N GLU A 464 28.49 -84.78 -27.20
CA GLU A 464 29.88 -84.71 -27.68
C GLU A 464 30.66 -85.98 -27.31
N SER A 465 30.57 -86.45 -26.07
CA SER A 465 31.17 -87.72 -25.66
C SER A 465 30.64 -88.92 -26.45
N ALA A 466 29.34 -88.95 -26.75
CA ALA A 466 28.74 -90.01 -27.56
C ALA A 466 29.16 -89.92 -29.04
N ILE A 467 29.39 -88.71 -29.57
CA ILE A 467 29.92 -88.47 -30.92
C ILE A 467 31.39 -88.92 -30.99
N ASP A 468 32.20 -88.65 -29.97
CA ASP A 468 33.59 -89.14 -29.90
C ASP A 468 33.68 -90.66 -29.80
N ASP A 469 32.81 -91.29 -29.00
CA ASP A 469 32.71 -92.76 -28.96
C ASP A 469 32.21 -93.34 -30.30
N MET A 470 31.28 -92.67 -30.98
CA MET A 470 30.84 -93.03 -32.35
C MET A 470 31.95 -92.86 -33.39
N ASN A 471 32.75 -91.80 -33.32
CA ASN A 471 33.92 -91.60 -34.19
C ASN A 471 34.97 -92.69 -33.97
N LYS A 472 35.20 -93.05 -32.71
CA LYS A 472 36.11 -94.13 -32.32
C LYS A 472 35.60 -95.51 -32.75
N LEU A 473 34.28 -95.74 -32.74
CA LEU A 473 33.65 -96.90 -33.35
C LEU A 473 33.77 -96.87 -34.88
N ALA A 474 33.58 -95.72 -35.52
CA ALA A 474 33.75 -95.57 -36.97
C ALA A 474 35.19 -95.88 -37.42
N ASP A 475 36.20 -95.47 -36.65
CA ASP A 475 37.61 -95.82 -36.94
C ASP A 475 37.93 -97.29 -36.66
N GLN A 476 37.28 -97.92 -35.67
CA GLN A 476 37.31 -99.38 -35.49
C GLN A 476 36.65 -100.11 -36.67
N PHE A 477 35.52 -99.60 -37.18
CA PHE A 477 34.86 -100.14 -38.37
C PHE A 477 35.71 -99.95 -39.63
N LYS A 478 36.35 -98.79 -39.84
CA LYS A 478 37.33 -98.60 -40.94
C LYS A 478 38.48 -99.60 -40.86
N HIS A 479 39.06 -99.81 -39.67
CA HIS A 479 40.08 -100.83 -39.46
C HIS A 479 39.53 -102.23 -39.76
N ARG A 480 38.32 -102.55 -39.32
CA ARG A 480 37.67 -103.84 -39.56
C ARG A 480 37.36 -104.09 -41.05
N ILE A 481 36.94 -103.05 -41.77
CA ILE A 481 36.70 -103.09 -43.22
C ILE A 481 38.03 -103.32 -43.94
N HIS A 482 39.08 -102.55 -43.64
CA HIS A 482 40.42 -102.76 -44.23
C HIS A 482 40.98 -104.17 -43.93
N ASP A 483 40.74 -104.68 -42.72
CA ASP A 483 41.15 -106.03 -42.30
C ASP A 483 40.32 -107.15 -42.96
N LEU A 484 39.05 -106.88 -43.30
CA LEU A 484 38.20 -107.77 -44.10
C LEU A 484 38.56 -107.71 -45.59
N GLU A 485 38.86 -106.52 -46.13
CA GLU A 485 39.36 -106.35 -47.49
C GLU A 485 40.69 -107.08 -47.70
N SER A 486 41.63 -107.00 -46.75
CA SER A 486 42.91 -107.71 -46.83
C SER A 486 42.69 -109.23 -46.82
N LYS A 487 41.75 -109.72 -46.00
CA LYS A 487 41.33 -111.14 -45.97
C LYS A 487 40.64 -111.56 -47.27
N CYS A 488 39.78 -110.73 -47.84
CA CYS A 488 39.16 -111.00 -49.14
C CYS A 488 40.21 -111.05 -50.27
N LYS A 489 41.18 -110.12 -50.27
CA LYS A 489 42.33 -110.14 -51.19
C LYS A 489 43.17 -111.41 -51.03
N SER A 490 43.41 -111.87 -49.79
CA SER A 490 44.12 -113.12 -49.50
C SER A 490 43.35 -114.36 -49.97
N ILE A 491 42.06 -114.46 -49.64
CA ILE A 491 41.17 -115.55 -50.07
C ILE A 491 41.07 -115.60 -51.61
N HIS A 492 41.01 -114.44 -52.27
CA HIS A 492 40.98 -114.35 -53.73
C HIS A 492 42.31 -114.80 -54.36
N HIS A 493 43.45 -114.46 -53.75
CA HIS A 493 44.76 -114.93 -54.20
C HIS A 493 44.91 -116.46 -54.01
N GLU A 494 44.48 -117.01 -52.87
CA GLU A 494 44.47 -118.46 -52.64
C GLU A 494 43.54 -119.21 -53.60
N HIS A 495 42.33 -118.67 -53.87
CA HIS A 495 41.41 -119.21 -54.88
C HIS A 495 42.03 -119.23 -56.27
N SER A 496 42.67 -118.13 -56.68
CA SER A 496 43.41 -118.03 -57.95
C SER A 496 44.53 -119.07 -58.05
N ASN A 497 45.34 -119.23 -57.00
CA ASN A 497 46.44 -120.19 -56.98
C ASN A 497 45.93 -121.64 -57.03
N LEU A 498 44.85 -121.96 -56.31
CA LEU A 498 44.21 -123.30 -56.37
C LEU A 498 43.56 -123.58 -57.72
N MET A 499 42.99 -122.57 -58.38
CA MET A 499 42.46 -122.67 -59.75
C MET A 499 43.57 -122.97 -60.77
N GLU A 500 44.75 -122.37 -60.63
CA GLU A 500 45.92 -122.66 -61.47
C GLU A 500 46.43 -124.10 -61.25
N VAL A 501 46.54 -124.55 -59.99
CA VAL A 501 46.91 -125.93 -59.64
C VAL A 501 45.88 -126.96 -60.12
N LEU A 502 44.59 -126.65 -60.11
CA LEU A 502 43.55 -127.49 -60.72
C LEU A 502 43.67 -127.53 -62.26
N GLY A 503 44.23 -126.48 -62.87
CA GLY A 503 44.59 -126.43 -64.28
C GLY A 503 45.74 -127.37 -64.64
N SER A 504 46.84 -127.35 -63.88
CA SER A 504 48.03 -128.18 -64.13
C SER A 504 47.81 -129.67 -63.84
N THR A 505 47.23 -130.01 -62.68
CA THR A 505 46.90 -131.40 -62.32
C THR A 505 45.93 -132.07 -63.32
N ARG A 506 45.05 -131.29 -63.96
CA ARG A 506 44.18 -131.77 -65.05
C ARG A 506 44.96 -132.11 -66.33
N LEU A 507 46.03 -131.39 -66.65
CA LEU A 507 46.91 -131.70 -67.79
C LEU A 507 47.72 -132.97 -67.50
N GLU A 508 48.35 -133.06 -66.33
CA GLU A 508 49.14 -134.23 -65.92
C GLU A 508 48.31 -135.52 -65.91
N ALA A 509 47.10 -135.49 -65.33
CA ALA A 509 46.20 -136.64 -65.37
C ALA A 509 45.85 -137.07 -66.81
N SER A 510 45.74 -136.11 -67.74
CA SER A 510 45.48 -136.41 -69.16
C SER A 510 46.68 -137.06 -69.85
N GLU A 511 47.92 -136.67 -69.49
CA GLU A 511 49.14 -137.31 -70.01
C GLU A 511 49.37 -138.72 -69.47
N TRP A 512 49.13 -138.94 -68.17
CA TRP A 512 49.28 -140.27 -67.57
C TRP A 512 48.28 -141.27 -68.16
N LYS A 513 47.06 -140.82 -68.46
CA LYS A 513 46.08 -141.63 -69.18
C LYS A 513 46.60 -142.11 -70.55
N ARG A 514 47.15 -141.19 -71.36
CA ARG A 514 47.69 -141.53 -72.69
C ARG A 514 48.82 -142.56 -72.61
N LYS A 515 49.76 -142.38 -71.66
CA LYS A 515 50.89 -143.32 -71.46
C LYS A 515 50.41 -144.72 -71.06
N TYR A 516 49.36 -144.82 -70.25
CA TYR A 516 48.78 -146.12 -69.85
C TYR A 516 48.19 -146.90 -71.04
N GLU A 517 47.48 -146.23 -71.94
CA GLU A 517 46.79 -146.86 -73.07
C GLU A 517 47.76 -147.38 -74.17
N GLU A 518 48.98 -146.85 -74.29
CA GLU A 518 49.98 -147.21 -75.32
C GLU A 518 50.71 -148.57 -75.12
N THR A 519 50.39 -149.40 -74.12
CA THR A 519 51.21 -150.59 -73.75
C THR A 519 50.59 -151.98 -73.96
N LEU A 520 49.50 -152.11 -74.72
CA LEU A 520 48.69 -153.35 -74.73
C LEU A 520 48.85 -154.29 -75.95
N ASP A 521 49.61 -153.95 -77.01
CA ASP A 521 49.28 -154.42 -78.39
C ASP A 521 50.27 -155.30 -79.22
N GLU A 522 51.42 -155.83 -78.73
CA GLU A 522 52.37 -156.61 -79.61
C GLU A 522 52.79 -158.01 -79.09
N ASN A 523 52.65 -159.08 -79.91
CA ASN A 523 53.10 -160.45 -79.57
C ASN A 523 53.32 -161.45 -80.75
N GLY A 524 54.40 -162.25 -80.67
CA GLY A 524 54.82 -163.35 -81.59
C GLY A 524 55.95 -162.98 -82.58
N ALA A 525 56.70 -163.88 -83.25
CA ALA A 525 57.00 -165.34 -83.18
C ALA A 525 58.29 -165.61 -84.06
N SER A 526 58.94 -166.79 -84.21
CA SER A 526 58.73 -168.19 -83.79
C SER A 526 60.03 -169.05 -83.87
N SER A 527 60.00 -170.27 -83.31
CA SER A 527 60.78 -171.51 -83.61
C SER A 527 62.33 -171.57 -83.67
N ASN A 528 62.88 -172.29 -82.67
CA ASN A 528 63.81 -173.45 -82.74
C ASN A 528 65.32 -173.36 -82.35
N SER A 529 65.68 -174.28 -81.44
CA SER A 529 67.01 -174.79 -81.03
C SER A 529 68.04 -173.89 -80.31
N ARG A 530 68.09 -174.10 -78.99
CA ARG A 530 69.27 -174.25 -78.10
C ARG A 530 70.02 -172.98 -77.61
N ALA A 531 69.86 -172.75 -76.30
CA ALA A 531 70.60 -171.85 -75.37
C ALA A 531 70.31 -170.33 -75.46
N GLY A 532 69.95 -169.70 -74.32
CA GLY A 532 69.92 -168.23 -74.18
C GLY A 532 68.86 -167.63 -73.25
N VAL A 533 69.25 -167.36 -72.01
CA VAL A 533 68.55 -166.75 -70.85
C VAL A 533 67.92 -165.34 -71.08
N ASN A 534 66.88 -164.99 -70.29
CA ASN A 534 66.77 -163.70 -69.53
C ASN A 534 65.87 -162.47 -69.91
N GLU A 535 64.77 -162.56 -70.69
CA GLU A 535 64.07 -161.32 -71.16
C GLU A 535 62.56 -161.12 -70.83
N SER A 536 61.97 -161.93 -69.94
CA SER A 536 60.51 -161.88 -69.67
C SER A 536 60.08 -161.00 -68.48
N ILE A 537 60.95 -160.72 -67.51
CA ILE A 537 60.54 -160.15 -66.20
C ILE A 537 60.41 -158.62 -66.23
N THR A 538 61.20 -157.92 -67.04
CA THR A 538 61.28 -156.44 -67.06
C THR A 538 60.03 -155.76 -67.65
N ARG A 539 59.17 -156.52 -68.36
CA ARG A 539 58.07 -155.97 -69.17
C ARG A 539 56.77 -155.75 -68.35
N CYS A 540 56.54 -156.55 -67.30
CA CYS A 540 55.30 -156.49 -66.50
C CYS A 540 55.26 -155.29 -65.52
N ASN A 541 56.40 -154.92 -64.93
CA ASN A 541 56.44 -153.91 -63.85
C ASN A 541 56.12 -152.46 -64.28
N LYS A 542 56.14 -152.15 -65.58
CA LYS A 542 55.91 -150.77 -66.07
C LYS A 542 54.42 -150.38 -66.18
N SER A 543 53.54 -151.34 -66.50
CA SER A 543 52.11 -151.04 -66.73
C SER A 543 51.36 -150.70 -65.44
N ILE A 544 51.67 -151.39 -64.34
CA ILE A 544 51.04 -151.17 -63.02
C ILE A 544 51.40 -149.78 -62.45
N ASP A 545 52.65 -149.34 -62.62
CA ASP A 545 53.15 -148.06 -62.10
C ASP A 545 52.45 -146.84 -62.71
N TRP A 546 52.01 -146.92 -63.97
CA TRP A 546 51.31 -145.81 -64.64
C TRP A 546 49.84 -145.69 -64.23
N LYS A 547 49.16 -146.81 -63.95
CA LYS A 547 47.77 -146.79 -63.46
C LYS A 547 47.66 -146.09 -62.10
N ILE A 548 48.58 -146.42 -61.17
CA ILE A 548 48.62 -145.81 -59.83
C ILE A 548 48.81 -144.29 -59.91
N LYS A 549 49.66 -143.81 -60.83
CA LYS A 549 49.90 -142.38 -61.05
C LYS A 549 48.68 -141.64 -61.60
N TYR A 550 47.89 -142.27 -62.47
CA TYR A 550 46.64 -141.70 -62.98
C TYR A 550 45.56 -141.62 -61.90
N GLU A 551 45.32 -142.70 -61.13
CA GLU A 551 44.29 -142.71 -60.08
C GLU A 551 44.60 -141.72 -58.94
N ASN A 552 45.88 -141.58 -58.55
CA ASN A 552 46.30 -140.60 -57.55
C ASN A 552 46.05 -139.15 -58.01
N THR A 553 46.48 -138.77 -59.22
CA THR A 553 46.30 -137.39 -59.74
C THR A 553 44.83 -137.03 -59.94
N VAL A 554 43.96 -138.00 -60.27
CA VAL A 554 42.50 -137.80 -60.32
C VAL A 554 41.90 -137.58 -58.92
N SER A 555 42.43 -138.24 -57.89
CA SER A 555 41.99 -138.05 -56.49
C SER A 555 42.39 -136.65 -55.97
N GLU A 556 43.61 -136.20 -56.26
CA GLU A 556 44.13 -134.87 -55.91
C GLU A 556 43.30 -133.77 -56.57
N ARG A 557 42.97 -133.92 -57.86
CA ARG A 557 42.11 -132.97 -58.59
C ARG A 557 40.72 -132.80 -57.96
N LYS A 558 40.09 -133.88 -57.46
CA LYS A 558 38.80 -133.78 -56.75
C LYS A 558 38.95 -133.01 -55.43
N ALA A 559 39.98 -133.34 -54.65
CA ALA A 559 40.25 -132.67 -53.37
C ALA A 559 40.55 -131.17 -53.52
N VAL A 560 41.12 -130.72 -54.64
CA VAL A 560 41.28 -129.28 -54.95
C VAL A 560 39.95 -128.64 -55.36
N SER A 561 39.13 -129.33 -56.16
CA SER A 561 37.83 -128.80 -56.62
C SER A 561 36.84 -128.53 -55.48
N GLU A 562 36.79 -129.41 -54.47
CA GLU A 562 35.89 -129.25 -53.32
C GLU A 562 36.31 -128.08 -52.41
N LYS A 563 37.63 -127.82 -52.30
CA LYS A 563 38.15 -126.66 -51.55
C LYS A 563 37.79 -125.33 -52.19
N ILE A 564 37.73 -125.26 -53.53
CA ILE A 564 37.37 -124.05 -54.27
C ILE A 564 35.89 -123.69 -54.01
N ALA A 565 34.97 -124.65 -54.12
CA ALA A 565 33.55 -124.43 -53.86
C ALA A 565 33.28 -123.94 -52.41
N ALA A 566 33.99 -124.50 -51.42
CA ALA A 566 33.87 -124.10 -50.01
C ALA A 566 34.38 -122.67 -49.71
N MET A 567 35.16 -122.06 -50.61
CA MET A 567 35.66 -120.69 -50.49
C MET A 567 34.70 -119.67 -51.15
N GLU A 568 34.04 -120.05 -52.24
CA GLU A 568 33.06 -119.18 -52.94
C GLU A 568 31.80 -118.91 -52.11
N GLU A 569 31.32 -119.91 -51.35
CA GLU A 569 30.18 -119.77 -50.43
C GLU A 569 30.43 -118.68 -49.37
N LYS A 570 31.66 -118.62 -48.83
CA LYS A 570 32.05 -117.63 -47.81
C LYS A 570 32.10 -116.21 -48.34
N LEU A 571 32.48 -116.02 -49.61
CA LEU A 571 32.59 -114.70 -50.23
C LEU A 571 31.22 -114.03 -50.42
N LYS A 572 30.18 -114.81 -50.77
CA LYS A 572 28.79 -114.31 -50.87
C LYS A 572 28.26 -113.83 -49.52
N GLN A 573 28.56 -114.55 -48.44
CA GLN A 573 28.00 -114.23 -47.12
C GLN A 573 28.55 -112.91 -46.55
N THR A 574 29.77 -112.51 -46.93
CA THR A 574 30.38 -111.24 -46.51
C THR A 574 29.88 -110.00 -47.27
N SER A 575 29.46 -110.13 -48.54
CA SER A 575 29.03 -108.96 -49.32
C SER A 575 27.67 -108.42 -48.86
N ALA A 576 26.71 -109.30 -48.58
CA ALA A 576 25.36 -108.90 -48.17
C ALA A 576 25.29 -108.09 -46.87
N THR A 577 26.31 -108.21 -45.99
CA THR A 577 26.39 -107.43 -44.75
C THR A 577 26.93 -106.01 -44.94
N GLU A 578 27.63 -105.71 -46.05
CA GLU A 578 28.18 -104.38 -46.30
C GLU A 578 27.12 -103.41 -46.82
N ASP A 579 26.28 -103.86 -47.77
CA ASP A 579 25.24 -103.04 -48.40
C ASP A 579 24.21 -102.52 -47.41
N GLY A 580 23.85 -103.33 -46.40
CA GLY A 580 22.92 -102.94 -45.34
C GLY A 580 23.38 -101.72 -44.53
N MET A 581 24.67 -101.64 -44.19
CA MET A 581 25.23 -100.51 -43.43
C MET A 581 25.29 -99.23 -44.27
N ARG A 582 25.48 -99.33 -45.59
CA ARG A 582 25.64 -98.18 -46.48
C ARG A 582 24.34 -97.36 -46.63
N ALA A 583 23.18 -98.01 -46.56
CA ALA A 583 21.87 -97.36 -46.68
C ALA A 583 21.53 -96.46 -45.47
N GLU A 584 21.93 -96.84 -44.25
CA GLU A 584 21.61 -96.08 -43.03
C GLU A 584 22.36 -94.73 -42.98
N PHE A 585 23.61 -94.67 -43.43
CA PHE A 585 24.41 -93.44 -43.48
C PHE A 585 23.80 -92.35 -44.36
N SER A 586 23.11 -92.71 -45.46
CA SER A 586 22.56 -91.71 -46.39
C SER A 586 21.46 -90.86 -45.75
N ARG A 587 20.58 -91.46 -44.93
CA ARG A 587 19.46 -90.74 -44.30
C ARG A 587 19.91 -89.66 -43.32
N VAL A 588 21.02 -89.89 -42.61
CA VAL A 588 21.51 -88.99 -41.56
C VAL A 588 22.08 -87.68 -42.12
N LEU A 589 22.52 -87.67 -43.38
CA LEU A 589 23.07 -86.47 -44.03
C LEU A 589 21.97 -85.48 -44.44
N ASP A 590 20.90 -85.98 -45.08
CA ASP A 590 19.78 -85.16 -45.57
C ASP A 590 19.12 -84.34 -44.44
N ASP A 591 18.97 -84.93 -43.25
CA ASP A 591 18.41 -84.27 -42.07
C ASP A 591 19.28 -83.11 -41.56
N LYS A 592 20.60 -83.12 -41.80
CA LYS A 592 21.52 -82.05 -41.35
C LYS A 592 21.53 -80.85 -42.29
N GLU A 593 21.42 -81.05 -43.61
CA GLU A 593 21.36 -79.93 -44.55
C GLU A 593 20.13 -79.04 -44.33
N LYS A 594 18.99 -79.67 -43.99
CA LYS A 594 17.74 -78.96 -43.71
C LYS A 594 17.85 -77.95 -42.56
N VAL A 595 18.58 -78.30 -41.49
CA VAL A 595 18.82 -77.43 -40.33
C VAL A 595 19.68 -76.21 -40.67
N ILE A 596 20.62 -76.34 -41.61
CA ILE A 596 21.50 -75.25 -42.03
C ILE A 596 20.69 -74.17 -42.77
N ALA A 597 19.77 -74.59 -43.65
CA ALA A 597 18.92 -73.67 -44.42
C ALA A 597 18.04 -72.78 -43.51
N GLU A 598 17.46 -73.32 -42.44
CA GLU A 598 16.64 -72.55 -41.49
C GLU A 598 17.43 -71.47 -40.75
N LYS A 599 18.71 -71.73 -40.40
CA LYS A 599 19.55 -70.76 -39.70
C LYS A 599 19.95 -69.59 -40.60
N ALA A 600 20.21 -69.85 -41.88
CA ALA A 600 20.51 -68.81 -42.86
C ALA A 600 19.33 -67.83 -43.04
N ALA A 601 18.10 -68.34 -43.10
CA ALA A 601 16.89 -67.50 -43.20
C ALA A 601 16.68 -66.59 -41.97
N LYS A 602 16.98 -67.09 -40.75
CA LYS A 602 16.88 -66.30 -39.51
C LYS A 602 17.92 -65.17 -39.43
N LEU A 603 19.08 -65.29 -40.07
CA LEU A 603 20.09 -64.22 -40.11
C LEU A 603 19.66 -63.03 -41.00
N ALA A 604 19.17 -63.30 -42.21
CA ALA A 604 18.77 -62.25 -43.16
C ALA A 604 17.67 -61.32 -42.60
N SER A 605 16.74 -61.86 -41.80
CA SER A 605 15.66 -61.05 -41.19
C SER A 605 16.17 -60.08 -40.12
N LEU A 606 17.23 -60.42 -39.39
CA LEU A 606 17.85 -59.55 -38.38
C LEU A 606 18.66 -58.41 -39.02
N GLU A 607 19.33 -58.67 -40.14
CA GLU A 607 20.05 -57.63 -40.89
C GLU A 607 19.10 -56.54 -41.42
N GLN A 608 17.93 -56.95 -41.92
CA GLN A 608 16.90 -56.01 -42.40
C GLN A 608 16.37 -55.10 -41.28
N GLN A 609 16.19 -55.63 -40.06
CA GLN A 609 15.78 -54.84 -38.89
C GLN A 609 16.84 -53.80 -38.48
N LEU A 610 18.13 -54.17 -38.51
CA LEU A 610 19.23 -53.25 -38.20
C LEU A 610 19.33 -52.08 -39.19
N VAL A 611 19.06 -52.30 -40.48
CA VAL A 611 19.05 -51.23 -41.49
C VAL A 611 17.91 -50.24 -41.22
N SER A 612 16.71 -50.73 -40.90
CA SER A 612 15.56 -49.88 -40.55
C SER A 612 15.89 -48.94 -39.37
N MET A 613 16.43 -49.51 -38.29
CA MET A 613 16.79 -48.76 -37.09
C MET A 613 17.82 -47.65 -37.34
N ARG A 614 18.83 -47.90 -38.17
CA ARG A 614 19.84 -46.88 -38.53
C ARG A 614 19.22 -45.67 -39.25
N SER A 615 18.17 -45.88 -40.04
CA SER A 615 17.49 -44.78 -40.76
C SER A 615 16.70 -43.86 -39.82
N GLU A 616 16.00 -44.44 -38.84
CA GLU A 616 15.27 -43.67 -37.82
C GLU A 616 16.20 -42.88 -36.90
N LEU A 617 17.33 -43.48 -36.53
CA LEU A 617 18.33 -42.87 -35.64
C LEU A 617 18.89 -41.59 -36.27
N LYS A 618 19.26 -41.66 -37.56
CA LYS A 618 19.74 -40.50 -38.33
C LYS A 618 18.68 -39.41 -38.55
N LYS A 619 17.41 -39.79 -38.70
CA LYS A 619 16.29 -38.82 -38.78
C LYS A 619 16.06 -38.07 -37.46
N ARG A 620 16.30 -38.72 -36.31
CA ARG A 620 16.21 -38.07 -35.00
C ARG A 620 17.43 -37.20 -34.68
N GLU A 621 18.63 -37.61 -35.13
CA GLU A 621 19.88 -36.85 -34.99
C GLU A 621 19.76 -35.45 -35.63
N LEU A 622 19.31 -35.37 -36.89
CA LEU A 622 19.12 -34.10 -37.60
C LEU A 622 18.17 -33.11 -36.87
N LYS A 623 17.12 -33.61 -36.22
CA LYS A 623 16.20 -32.76 -35.43
C LYS A 623 16.86 -32.17 -34.18
N VAL A 624 17.79 -32.89 -33.56
CA VAL A 624 18.55 -32.39 -32.40
C VAL A 624 19.49 -31.26 -32.84
N ASP A 625 20.10 -31.38 -34.02
CA ASP A 625 20.95 -30.33 -34.59
C ASP A 625 20.17 -29.06 -34.95
N GLU A 626 18.96 -29.20 -35.53
CA GLU A 626 18.05 -28.06 -35.79
C GLU A 626 17.68 -27.31 -34.49
N CYS A 627 17.19 -28.03 -33.45
CA CYS A 627 16.90 -27.43 -32.14
C CYS A 627 18.14 -26.81 -31.48
N SER A 628 19.33 -27.36 -31.71
CA SER A 628 20.60 -26.84 -31.18
C SER A 628 21.02 -25.53 -31.84
N LEU A 629 20.77 -25.36 -33.14
CA LEU A 629 21.00 -24.11 -33.87
C LEU A 629 20.03 -23.01 -33.44
N GLU A 630 18.74 -23.32 -33.36
CA GLU A 630 17.71 -22.36 -32.94
C GLU A 630 17.94 -21.86 -31.50
N ALA A 631 18.35 -22.76 -30.59
CA ALA A 631 18.71 -22.39 -29.22
C ALA A 631 19.99 -21.53 -29.12
N LYS A 632 20.89 -21.54 -30.13
CA LYS A 632 22.03 -20.61 -30.20
C LYS A 632 21.58 -19.24 -30.67
N ASP A 633 20.70 -19.16 -31.66
CA ASP A 633 20.18 -17.89 -32.17
C ASP A 633 19.40 -17.13 -31.09
N LEU A 634 18.46 -17.78 -30.40
CA LEU A 634 17.71 -17.19 -29.28
C LEU A 634 18.61 -16.70 -28.14
N ARG A 635 19.76 -17.36 -27.89
CA ARG A 635 20.77 -16.90 -26.92
C ARG A 635 21.52 -15.65 -27.39
N LEU A 636 21.86 -15.56 -28.67
CA LEU A 636 22.46 -14.35 -29.26
C LEU A 636 21.49 -13.17 -29.20
N GLN A 637 20.22 -13.39 -29.53
CA GLN A 637 19.17 -12.38 -29.40
C GLN A 637 19.02 -11.89 -27.95
N ASN A 638 19.00 -12.80 -26.97
CA ASN A 638 18.91 -12.44 -25.55
C ASN A 638 20.14 -11.62 -25.09
N SER A 639 21.35 -11.97 -25.53
CA SER A 639 22.57 -11.18 -25.27
C SER A 639 22.48 -9.76 -25.82
N ALA A 640 22.11 -9.61 -27.09
CA ALA A 640 21.97 -8.31 -27.74
C ALA A 640 20.84 -7.45 -27.12
N LEU A 641 19.77 -8.08 -26.63
CA LEU A 641 18.70 -7.39 -25.90
C LEU A 641 19.19 -6.92 -24.51
N ASN A 642 19.99 -7.74 -23.83
CA ASN A 642 20.56 -7.40 -22.53
C ASN A 642 21.56 -6.24 -22.61
N GLU A 643 22.38 -6.18 -23.66
CA GLU A 643 23.28 -5.04 -23.93
C GLU A 643 22.50 -3.73 -24.14
N LYS A 644 21.40 -3.77 -24.92
CA LYS A 644 20.50 -2.63 -25.10
C LYS A 644 19.85 -2.20 -23.78
N TYR A 645 19.40 -3.15 -22.96
CA TYR A 645 18.83 -2.89 -21.65
C TYR A 645 19.81 -2.16 -20.73
N GLU A 646 21.04 -2.66 -20.55
CA GLU A 646 22.03 -2.01 -19.69
C GLU A 646 22.50 -0.65 -20.27
N SER A 647 22.53 -0.47 -21.59
CA SER A 647 22.80 0.83 -22.23
C SER A 647 21.70 1.86 -21.96
N VAL A 648 20.41 1.50 -22.09
CA VAL A 648 19.30 2.40 -21.79
C VAL A 648 19.20 2.69 -20.29
N LYS A 649 19.47 1.69 -19.44
CA LYS A 649 19.46 1.82 -17.97
C LYS A 649 20.56 2.73 -17.45
N SER A 650 21.77 2.65 -18.00
CA SER A 650 22.86 3.58 -17.65
C SER A 650 22.58 5.00 -18.14
N ALA A 651 21.97 5.18 -19.32
CA ALA A 651 21.51 6.49 -19.79
C ALA A 651 20.39 7.08 -18.90
N ALA A 652 19.43 6.25 -18.48
CA ALA A 652 18.36 6.66 -17.56
C ALA A 652 18.90 7.09 -16.18
N ALA A 653 19.89 6.36 -15.65
CA ALA A 653 20.56 6.73 -14.40
C ALA A 653 21.26 8.10 -14.50
N LEU A 654 21.91 8.42 -15.62
CA LEU A 654 22.50 9.74 -15.86
C LEU A 654 21.43 10.86 -15.88
N LEU A 655 20.32 10.65 -16.60
CA LEU A 655 19.18 11.59 -16.62
C LEU A 655 18.55 11.76 -15.23
N GLU A 656 18.50 10.70 -14.42
CA GLU A 656 18.02 10.78 -13.04
C GLU A 656 18.98 11.60 -12.14
N THR A 657 20.30 11.51 -12.35
CA THR A 657 21.25 12.40 -11.66
C THR A 657 21.14 13.86 -12.10
N GLU A 658 20.95 14.12 -13.40
CA GLU A 658 20.79 15.47 -13.97
C GLU A 658 19.48 16.13 -13.50
N THR A 659 18.37 15.37 -13.46
CA THR A 659 17.11 15.88 -12.90
C THR A 659 17.20 16.14 -11.39
N GLN A 660 18.01 15.37 -10.65
CA GLN A 660 18.27 15.67 -9.24
C GLN A 660 19.13 16.92 -9.02
N THR A 661 20.14 17.20 -9.86
CA THR A 661 20.92 18.44 -9.74
C THR A 661 20.07 19.67 -10.04
N LEU A 662 19.29 19.64 -11.13
CA LEU A 662 18.35 20.71 -11.48
C LEU A 662 17.28 20.95 -10.39
N ARG A 663 16.81 19.90 -9.70
CA ARG A 663 15.93 20.06 -8.52
C ARG A 663 16.62 20.79 -7.37
N ARG A 664 17.86 20.43 -7.03
CA ARG A 664 18.62 21.11 -5.95
C ARG A 664 18.84 22.59 -6.28
N GLU A 665 19.22 22.91 -7.51
CA GLU A 665 19.39 24.30 -7.98
C GLU A 665 18.08 25.11 -7.90
N LYS A 666 16.95 24.50 -8.30
CA LYS A 666 15.62 25.11 -8.14
C LYS A 666 15.29 25.37 -6.67
N ASP A 667 15.46 24.38 -5.80
CA ASP A 667 15.13 24.49 -4.36
C ASP A 667 16.03 25.53 -3.66
N GLU A 668 17.27 25.72 -4.10
CA GLU A 668 18.16 26.79 -3.64
C GLU A 668 17.71 28.17 -4.13
N LEU A 669 17.22 28.28 -5.36
CA LEU A 669 16.68 29.54 -5.90
C LEU A 669 15.33 29.92 -5.27
N GLU A 670 14.43 28.96 -5.01
CA GLU A 670 13.20 29.20 -4.25
C GLU A 670 13.50 29.70 -2.83
N LYS A 671 14.50 29.12 -2.14
CA LYS A 671 14.94 29.61 -0.82
C LYS A 671 15.48 31.04 -0.90
N LYS A 672 16.30 31.36 -1.91
CA LYS A 672 16.80 32.73 -2.13
C LYS A 672 15.65 33.70 -2.40
N TYR A 673 14.74 33.37 -3.32
CA TYR A 673 13.55 34.16 -3.63
C TYR A 673 12.69 34.42 -2.39
N LEU A 674 12.45 33.41 -1.54
CA LEU A 674 11.71 33.57 -0.28
C LEU A 674 12.42 34.46 0.73
N SER A 675 13.75 34.52 0.75
CA SER A 675 14.51 35.49 1.58
C SER A 675 14.32 36.91 1.04
N HIS A 676 14.59 37.12 -0.26
CA HIS A 676 14.51 38.44 -0.89
C HIS A 676 13.08 39.00 -0.86
N MET A 677 12.05 38.14 -0.92
CA MET A 677 10.64 38.53 -0.72
C MET A 677 10.36 39.01 0.70
N LYS A 678 10.90 38.36 1.75
CA LYS A 678 10.74 38.82 3.14
C LYS A 678 11.48 40.14 3.38
N GLU A 679 12.70 40.25 2.85
CA GLU A 679 13.50 41.48 2.90
C GLU A 679 12.79 42.63 2.18
N LEU A 680 12.14 42.35 1.03
CA LEU A 680 11.28 43.31 0.32
C LEU A 680 10.05 43.72 1.13
N GLU A 681 9.36 42.78 1.81
CA GLU A 681 8.23 43.09 2.70
C GLU A 681 8.66 44.00 3.87
N GLU A 682 9.78 43.70 4.53
CA GLU A 682 10.33 44.56 5.58
C GLU A 682 10.70 45.96 5.07
N LEU A 683 11.33 46.05 3.90
CA LEU A 683 11.69 47.34 3.29
C LEU A 683 10.44 48.13 2.87
N CYS A 684 9.39 47.46 2.37
CA CYS A 684 8.10 48.10 2.07
C CYS A 684 7.41 48.63 3.33
N LEU A 685 7.50 47.92 4.46
CA LEU A 685 6.96 48.39 5.74
C LEU A 685 7.74 49.60 6.28
N LYS A 686 9.08 49.55 6.24
CA LYS A 686 9.97 50.68 6.60
C LYS A 686 9.67 51.91 5.76
N LEU A 687 9.51 51.72 4.44
CA LEU A 687 9.12 52.78 3.51
C LEU A 687 7.75 53.40 3.88
N LYS A 688 6.73 52.56 4.12
CA LYS A 688 5.38 53.05 4.48
C LYS A 688 5.39 53.86 5.78
N ASN A 689 6.20 53.46 6.76
CA ASN A 689 6.35 54.20 8.02
C ASN A 689 7.03 55.56 7.76
N ALA A 690 8.13 55.59 7.02
CA ALA A 690 8.82 56.84 6.63
C ALA A 690 7.90 57.79 5.82
N GLU A 691 7.07 57.26 4.91
CA GLU A 691 6.07 58.07 4.18
C GLU A 691 4.95 58.61 5.09
N ASN A 692 4.50 57.82 6.08
CA ASN A 692 3.53 58.27 7.07
C ASN A 692 4.10 59.38 7.96
N GLU A 693 5.35 59.23 8.41
CA GLU A 693 6.06 60.23 9.22
C GLU A 693 6.34 61.52 8.42
N ALA A 694 6.83 61.40 7.19
CA ALA A 694 7.03 62.54 6.30
C ALA A 694 5.70 63.26 5.98
N SER A 695 4.62 62.53 5.68
CA SER A 695 3.31 63.14 5.38
C SER A 695 2.65 63.78 6.60
N SER A 696 2.84 63.23 7.80
CA SER A 696 2.36 63.82 9.06
C SER A 696 3.15 65.07 9.42
N SER A 697 4.48 65.02 9.29
CA SER A 697 5.38 66.15 9.48
C SER A 697 5.13 67.27 8.47
N LYS A 698 4.78 66.92 7.23
CA LYS A 698 4.38 67.88 6.19
C LYS A 698 3.07 68.58 6.50
N LYS A 699 2.02 67.85 6.90
CA LYS A 699 0.76 68.46 7.38
C LYS A 699 0.97 69.39 8.56
N LEU A 700 1.85 69.01 9.50
CA LEU A 700 2.24 69.83 10.63
C LEU A 700 2.93 71.12 10.14
N VAL A 701 3.89 71.03 9.23
CA VAL A 701 4.56 72.20 8.63
C VAL A 701 3.56 73.09 7.87
N ASP A 702 2.65 72.53 7.08
CA ASP A 702 1.65 73.32 6.33
C ASP A 702 0.71 74.08 7.30
N SER A 703 0.26 73.43 8.38
CA SER A 703 -0.54 74.08 9.43
C SER A 703 0.23 75.19 10.15
N LEU A 704 1.48 74.92 10.54
CA LEU A 704 2.34 75.88 11.24
C LEU A 704 2.78 77.03 10.31
N ARG A 705 2.86 76.80 9.00
CA ARG A 705 3.14 77.83 7.99
C ARG A 705 1.97 78.79 7.82
N MET A 706 0.74 78.28 7.81
CA MET A 706 -0.48 79.11 7.85
C MET A 706 -0.54 79.96 9.14
N GLU A 707 -0.18 79.38 10.28
CA GLU A 707 -0.07 80.09 11.56
C GLU A 707 1.05 81.16 11.55
N ALA A 708 2.20 80.86 10.92
CA ALA A 708 3.30 81.80 10.75
C ALA A 708 2.94 82.96 9.82
N GLU A 709 2.24 82.71 8.71
CA GLU A 709 1.76 83.76 7.80
C GLU A 709 0.69 84.64 8.47
N ALA A 710 -0.21 84.05 9.27
CA ALA A 710 -1.14 84.81 10.11
C ALA A 710 -0.41 85.67 11.15
N SER A 711 0.58 85.10 11.84
CA SER A 711 1.40 85.78 12.85
C SER A 711 2.24 86.92 12.25
N ARG A 712 2.83 86.71 11.07
CA ARG A 712 3.63 87.72 10.34
C ARG A 712 2.74 88.84 9.77
N ASN A 713 1.53 88.53 9.31
CA ASN A 713 0.54 89.54 8.94
C ASN A 713 0.07 90.35 10.16
N ASN A 714 0.00 89.74 11.35
CA ASN A 714 -0.28 90.46 12.59
C ASN A 714 0.93 91.28 13.06
N GLU A 715 2.16 90.78 12.94
CA GLU A 715 3.40 91.55 13.21
C GLU A 715 3.44 92.81 12.35
N ASN A 716 3.20 92.70 11.04
CA ASN A 716 3.17 93.86 10.14
C ASN A 716 2.12 94.91 10.57
N LYS A 717 0.91 94.47 10.98
CA LYS A 717 -0.14 95.36 11.50
C LYS A 717 0.22 96.00 12.85
N LEU A 718 0.89 95.24 13.73
CA LEU A 718 1.36 95.73 15.02
C LEU A 718 2.49 96.75 14.84
N GLN A 719 3.42 96.52 13.91
CA GLN A 719 4.48 97.47 13.56
C GLN A 719 3.91 98.79 12.99
N THR A 720 2.91 98.74 12.09
CA THR A 720 2.24 99.97 11.62
C THR A 720 1.52 100.69 12.75
N SER A 721 0.82 99.96 13.63
CA SER A 721 0.14 100.54 14.78
C SER A 721 1.12 101.10 15.85
N LEU A 722 2.31 100.53 15.97
CA LEU A 722 3.39 101.02 16.84
C LEU A 722 3.97 102.32 16.28
N LEU A 723 4.15 102.42 14.96
CA LEU A 723 4.56 103.66 14.29
C LEU A 723 3.53 104.78 14.53
N GLU A 724 2.24 104.51 14.31
CA GLU A 724 1.14 105.44 14.59
C GLU A 724 1.14 105.92 16.05
N LYS A 725 1.31 104.99 17.00
CA LYS A 725 1.34 105.31 18.44
C LYS A 725 2.60 106.10 18.84
N SER A 726 3.75 105.84 18.22
CA SER A 726 4.95 106.67 18.41
C SER A 726 4.74 108.10 17.90
N ILE A 727 4.10 108.26 16.73
CA ILE A 727 3.76 109.57 16.17
C ILE A 727 2.78 110.32 17.08
N GLU A 728 1.76 109.64 17.63
CA GLU A 728 0.80 110.21 18.58
C GLU A 728 1.47 110.62 19.91
N ILE A 729 2.41 109.82 20.42
CA ILE A 729 3.26 110.16 21.57
C ILE A 729 4.11 111.40 21.27
N ASP A 730 4.71 111.51 20.09
CA ASP A 730 5.57 112.65 19.75
C ASP A 730 4.76 113.93 19.47
N GLN A 731 3.55 113.82 18.93
CA GLN A 731 2.60 114.93 18.81
C GLN A 731 2.12 115.42 20.17
N THR A 732 1.74 114.51 21.08
CA THR A 732 1.30 114.87 22.44
C THR A 732 2.44 115.46 23.27
N LYS A 733 3.65 114.88 23.22
CA LYS A 733 4.88 115.48 23.79
C LYS A 733 5.16 116.88 23.23
N SER A 734 5.00 117.09 21.93
CA SER A 734 5.18 118.40 21.31
C SER A 734 4.16 119.42 21.83
N ARG A 735 2.89 119.02 22.01
CA ARG A 735 1.84 119.90 22.54
C ARG A 735 2.02 120.19 24.05
N ILE A 736 2.50 119.23 24.84
CA ILE A 736 2.97 119.46 26.21
C ILE A 736 4.08 120.52 26.21
N LYS A 737 5.08 120.39 25.33
CA LYS A 737 6.21 121.32 25.21
C LYS A 737 5.79 122.73 24.77
N GLU A 738 4.74 122.86 23.96
CA GLU A 738 4.13 124.15 23.62
C GLU A 738 3.42 124.78 24.83
N LEU A 739 2.64 124.00 25.59
CA LEU A 739 2.02 124.45 26.84
C LEU A 739 3.09 124.88 27.88
N GLU A 740 4.19 124.12 28.02
CA GLU A 740 5.36 124.47 28.84
C GLU A 740 6.06 125.77 28.38
N LYS A 741 6.10 126.02 27.08
CA LYS A 741 6.59 127.29 26.50
C LYS A 741 5.62 128.46 26.71
N VAL A 742 4.33 128.21 26.88
CA VAL A 742 3.34 129.22 27.28
C VAL A 742 3.43 129.50 28.78
N PHE A 743 3.59 128.48 29.63
CA PHE A 743 3.83 128.64 31.07
C PHE A 743 5.05 129.52 31.36
N SER A 744 6.21 129.20 30.77
CA SER A 744 7.44 129.98 30.97
C SER A 744 7.37 131.43 30.50
N LYS A 745 6.51 131.76 29.52
CA LYS A 745 6.23 133.15 29.12
C LYS A 745 5.31 133.87 30.12
N LEU A 746 4.34 133.17 30.70
CA LEU A 746 3.42 133.72 31.69
C LEU A 746 4.12 133.97 33.05
N ASP A 747 5.06 133.10 33.45
CA ASP A 747 5.89 133.30 34.65
C ASP A 747 6.93 134.43 34.50
N SER A 748 7.31 134.81 33.26
CA SER A 748 8.27 135.91 33.00
C SER A 748 7.66 137.33 32.99
N GLY A 749 6.35 137.45 33.18
CA GLY A 749 5.65 138.75 33.23
C GLY A 749 5.59 139.30 34.65
N GLU A 750 6.38 140.33 34.95
CA GLU A 750 6.34 141.00 36.25
C GLU A 750 5.04 141.80 36.46
N SER A 751 4.55 141.72 37.71
CA SER A 751 3.64 142.65 38.39
C SER A 751 2.13 142.64 38.08
N GLU A 752 1.41 142.12 39.08
CA GLU A 752 0.07 142.53 39.58
C GLU A 752 -1.21 142.37 38.73
N ALA A 753 -2.22 141.80 39.40
CA ALA A 753 -3.66 141.81 39.08
C ALA A 753 -4.20 140.99 37.89
N CYS A 754 -4.36 139.66 38.07
CA CYS A 754 -5.68 139.04 37.86
C CYS A 754 -5.84 137.66 38.53
N SER A 755 -6.85 137.49 39.39
CA SER A 755 -7.20 136.19 39.99
C SER A 755 -7.77 135.17 38.99
N ALA A 756 -8.15 135.63 37.79
CA ALA A 756 -8.51 134.76 36.67
C ALA A 756 -7.28 134.06 36.04
N SER A 757 -6.12 134.73 36.00
CA SER A 757 -4.91 134.19 35.35
C SER A 757 -4.38 132.94 36.08
N LYS A 758 -4.39 132.95 37.42
CA LYS A 758 -3.96 131.80 38.22
C LYS A 758 -4.88 130.57 38.05
N LYS A 759 -6.21 130.78 37.99
CA LYS A 759 -7.18 129.71 37.71
C LYS A 759 -7.01 129.11 36.30
N LEU A 760 -6.66 129.94 35.32
CA LEU A 760 -6.35 129.49 33.96
C LEU A 760 -5.08 128.62 33.95
N VAL A 761 -3.99 129.11 34.58
CA VAL A 761 -2.72 128.38 34.74
C VAL A 761 -2.93 127.03 35.45
N ASP A 762 -3.69 126.99 36.55
CA ASP A 762 -3.98 125.75 37.28
C ASP A 762 -4.91 124.80 36.50
N SER A 763 -5.67 125.30 35.52
CA SER A 763 -6.45 124.46 34.59
C SER A 763 -5.58 123.87 33.49
N MET A 764 -4.71 124.69 32.89
CA MET A 764 -3.75 124.24 31.89
C MET A 764 -2.72 123.27 32.49
N LYS A 765 -2.39 123.38 33.79
CA LYS A 765 -1.49 122.42 34.48
C LYS A 765 -2.14 121.05 34.60
N ARG A 766 -3.41 120.99 35.01
CA ARG A 766 -4.20 119.74 35.03
C ARG A 766 -4.33 119.14 33.63
N GLU A 767 -4.44 119.97 32.59
CA GLU A 767 -4.45 119.51 31.19
C GLU A 767 -3.09 118.93 30.75
N ALA A 768 -1.98 119.60 31.08
CA ALA A 768 -0.64 119.10 30.80
C ALA A 768 -0.30 117.81 31.59
N GLU A 769 -0.77 117.69 32.83
CA GLU A 769 -0.64 116.48 33.65
C GLU A 769 -1.49 115.33 33.09
N ALA A 770 -2.71 115.61 32.61
CA ALA A 770 -3.53 114.63 31.90
C ALA A 770 -2.87 114.15 30.59
N PHE A 771 -2.27 115.06 29.81
CA PHE A 771 -1.47 114.66 28.63
C PHE A 771 -0.24 113.84 29.01
N ARG A 772 0.44 114.12 30.13
CA ARG A 772 1.56 113.29 30.62
C ARG A 772 1.10 111.90 31.06
N MET A 773 -0.06 111.76 31.70
CA MET A 773 -0.63 110.44 32.01
C MET A 773 -0.94 109.65 30.73
N ASN A 774 -1.58 110.29 29.74
CA ASN A 774 -1.83 109.66 28.43
C ASN A 774 -0.52 109.24 27.72
N VAL A 775 0.55 110.05 27.78
CA VAL A 775 1.87 109.65 27.26
C VAL A 775 2.43 108.43 27.98
N ASN A 776 2.28 108.32 29.30
CA ASN A 776 2.72 107.15 30.06
C ASN A 776 1.91 105.89 29.70
N GLU A 777 0.58 106.00 29.57
CA GLU A 777 -0.30 104.89 29.14
C GLU A 777 0.00 104.43 27.70
N LEU A 778 0.29 105.37 26.80
CA LEU A 778 0.74 105.06 25.44
C LEU A 778 2.13 104.42 25.42
N GLN A 779 3.04 104.80 26.34
CA GLN A 779 4.36 104.17 26.46
C GLN A 779 4.30 102.74 27.02
N THR A 780 3.47 102.45 28.03
CA THR A 780 3.26 101.08 28.49
C THR A 780 2.62 100.23 27.40
N SER A 781 1.59 100.74 26.70
CA SER A 781 0.98 100.06 25.55
C SER A 781 1.97 99.79 24.40
N LEU A 782 2.93 100.70 24.17
CA LEU A 782 4.00 100.50 23.19
C LEU A 782 5.00 99.42 23.64
N GLN A 783 5.33 99.37 24.93
CA GLN A 783 6.22 98.35 25.49
C GLN A 783 5.59 96.96 25.46
N ASP A 784 4.29 96.83 25.75
CA ASP A 784 3.55 95.57 25.63
C ASP A 784 3.57 95.02 24.19
N LYS A 785 3.36 95.90 23.19
CA LYS A 785 3.44 95.54 21.76
C LYS A 785 4.84 95.09 21.32
N CYS A 786 5.90 95.67 21.86
CA CYS A 786 7.27 95.19 21.60
C CYS A 786 7.46 93.74 22.08
N ILE A 787 6.96 93.41 23.28
CA ILE A 787 7.08 92.05 23.86
C ILE A 787 6.24 91.04 23.05
N GLU A 788 5.12 91.46 22.45
CA GLU A 788 4.34 90.63 21.52
C GLU A 788 5.09 90.35 20.20
N ILE A 789 5.75 91.37 19.64
CA ILE A 789 6.56 91.22 18.42
C ILE A 789 7.74 90.27 18.65
N ASP A 790 8.45 90.38 19.78
CA ASP A 790 9.58 89.49 20.06
C ASP A 790 9.13 88.05 20.36
N ARG A 791 7.97 87.86 21.00
CA ARG A 791 7.32 86.53 21.11
C ARG A 791 7.00 85.93 19.74
N ALA A 792 6.54 86.74 18.78
CA ALA A 792 6.28 86.26 17.42
C ALA A 792 7.56 85.84 16.68
N LYS A 793 8.67 86.59 16.82
CA LYS A 793 9.95 86.25 16.19
C LYS A 793 10.55 84.94 16.71
N SER A 794 10.60 84.74 18.04
CA SER A 794 11.10 83.47 18.61
C SER A 794 10.25 82.27 18.17
N ARG A 795 8.95 82.47 17.96
CA ARG A 795 8.08 81.42 17.42
C ARG A 795 8.43 81.06 15.97
N ILE A 796 8.74 82.04 15.11
CA ILE A 796 9.17 81.80 13.73
C ILE A 796 10.48 80.99 13.66
N GLU A 797 11.46 81.32 14.50
CA GLU A 797 12.76 80.62 14.58
C GLU A 797 12.60 79.14 14.99
N GLU A 798 11.66 78.83 15.88
CA GLU A 798 11.30 77.46 16.25
C GLU A 798 10.70 76.67 15.07
N LEU A 799 9.91 77.33 14.22
CA LEU A 799 9.29 76.71 13.04
C LEU A 799 10.30 76.38 11.94
N GLU A 800 11.31 77.22 11.72
CA GLU A 800 12.39 76.94 10.76
C GLU A 800 13.18 75.68 11.17
N LYS A 801 13.38 75.47 12.47
CA LYS A 801 14.01 74.27 13.04
C LYS A 801 13.17 73.00 12.87
N ILE A 802 11.85 73.10 12.94
CA ILE A 802 10.94 71.98 12.62
C ILE A 802 11.00 71.67 11.12
N CYS A 803 11.03 72.70 10.26
CA CYS A 803 11.06 72.55 8.81
C CYS A 803 12.32 71.85 8.29
N LEU A 804 13.46 71.97 8.98
CA LEU A 804 14.68 71.20 8.70
C LEU A 804 14.48 69.69 8.90
N LYS A 805 13.92 69.27 10.05
CA LYS A 805 13.68 67.85 10.35
C LYS A 805 12.77 67.16 9.33
N VAL A 806 11.82 67.90 8.73
CA VAL A 806 10.95 67.35 7.68
C VAL A 806 11.74 66.99 6.43
N LYS A 807 12.73 67.81 6.03
CA LYS A 807 13.60 67.50 4.90
C LYS A 807 14.44 66.25 5.12
N ASP A 808 14.91 66.05 6.35
CA ASP A 808 15.65 64.84 6.73
C ASP A 808 14.75 63.60 6.58
N SER A 809 13.51 63.65 7.10
CA SER A 809 12.53 62.56 6.96
C SER A 809 12.09 62.29 5.50
N GLU A 810 11.98 63.33 4.66
CA GLU A 810 11.69 63.17 3.23
C GLU A 810 12.88 62.54 2.48
N ALA A 811 14.13 62.81 2.90
CA ALA A 811 15.33 62.20 2.33
C ALA A 811 15.47 60.71 2.73
N GLU A 812 15.17 60.35 3.97
CA GLU A 812 15.11 58.94 4.41
C GLU A 812 14.04 58.15 3.67
N ALA A 813 12.84 58.73 3.47
CA ALA A 813 11.80 58.11 2.64
C ALA A 813 12.25 57.94 1.17
N ALA A 814 13.07 58.86 0.63
CA ALA A 814 13.59 58.76 -0.73
C ALA A 814 14.64 57.63 -0.90
N THR A 815 15.55 57.45 0.06
CA THR A 815 16.54 56.36 0.01
C THR A 815 15.89 54.99 0.20
N ALA A 816 14.89 54.88 1.08
CA ALA A 816 14.08 53.67 1.23
C ALA A 816 13.36 53.26 -0.06
N LYS A 817 12.86 54.22 -0.86
CA LYS A 817 12.24 53.94 -2.18
C LYS A 817 13.20 53.30 -3.16
N GLU A 818 14.45 53.74 -3.19
CA GLU A 818 15.44 53.23 -4.15
C GLU A 818 15.88 51.80 -3.81
N LEU A 819 16.07 51.50 -2.52
CA LEU A 819 16.33 50.13 -2.03
C LEU A 819 15.18 49.17 -2.40
N VAL A 820 13.93 49.60 -2.22
CA VAL A 820 12.74 48.82 -2.62
C VAL A 820 12.71 48.58 -4.14
N ARG A 821 13.10 49.55 -4.97
CA ARG A 821 13.22 49.35 -6.43
C ARG A 821 14.28 48.30 -6.77
N SER A 822 15.49 48.43 -6.22
CA SER A 822 16.60 47.49 -6.48
C SER A 822 16.20 46.06 -6.13
N MET A 823 15.75 45.84 -4.88
CA MET A 823 15.33 44.52 -4.39
C MET A 823 14.19 43.92 -5.22
N LYS A 824 13.24 44.75 -5.69
CA LYS A 824 12.17 44.29 -6.58
C LYS A 824 12.71 43.76 -7.92
N THR A 825 13.71 44.41 -8.53
CA THR A 825 14.31 43.92 -9.79
C THR A 825 15.08 42.60 -9.60
N GLU A 826 15.70 42.40 -8.44
CA GLU A 826 16.37 41.14 -8.09
C GLU A 826 15.36 39.99 -7.91
N VAL A 827 14.25 40.25 -7.22
CA VAL A 827 13.11 39.31 -7.08
C VAL A 827 12.51 38.92 -8.44
N GLU A 828 12.33 39.89 -9.35
CA GLU A 828 11.84 39.63 -10.71
C GLU A 828 12.83 38.80 -11.55
N SER A 829 14.14 39.05 -11.41
CA SER A 829 15.21 38.28 -12.03
C SER A 829 15.27 36.84 -11.51
N ALA A 830 15.19 36.65 -10.19
CA ALA A 830 15.16 35.34 -9.55
C ALA A 830 13.97 34.49 -10.04
N ARG A 831 12.78 35.09 -10.09
CA ARG A 831 11.55 34.44 -10.59
C ARG A 831 11.64 34.03 -12.06
N SER A 832 12.31 34.84 -12.90
CA SER A 832 12.58 34.49 -14.31
C SER A 832 13.48 33.26 -14.44
N ASN A 833 14.51 33.16 -13.60
CA ASN A 833 15.44 32.02 -13.62
C ASN A 833 14.81 30.75 -13.03
N GLU A 834 14.00 30.86 -11.98
CA GLU A 834 13.19 29.75 -11.45
C GLU A 834 12.27 29.16 -12.54
N HIS A 835 11.60 30.01 -13.33
CA HIS A 835 10.72 29.55 -14.40
C HIS A 835 11.45 28.82 -15.54
N LYS A 836 12.68 29.25 -15.88
CA LYS A 836 13.56 28.54 -16.83
C LYS A 836 13.94 27.16 -16.31
N LEU A 837 14.40 27.07 -15.05
CA LEU A 837 14.74 25.79 -14.41
C LEU A 837 13.53 24.86 -14.31
N GLN A 838 12.34 25.40 -13.98
CA GLN A 838 11.11 24.61 -13.93
C GLN A 838 10.74 24.06 -15.33
N THR A 839 11.03 24.79 -16.40
CA THR A 839 10.81 24.33 -17.79
C THR A 839 11.79 23.23 -18.17
N MET A 840 13.10 23.44 -17.96
CA MET A 840 14.11 22.39 -18.21
C MET A 840 13.86 21.13 -17.38
N LEU A 841 13.41 21.28 -16.13
CA LEU A 841 13.06 20.14 -15.27
C LEU A 841 11.85 19.36 -15.79
N ARG A 842 10.84 20.02 -16.39
CA ARG A 842 9.72 19.34 -17.05
C ARG A 842 10.20 18.54 -18.27
N GLU A 843 11.01 19.14 -19.13
CA GLU A 843 11.58 18.48 -20.31
C GLU A 843 12.39 17.24 -19.94
N LYS A 844 13.30 17.39 -18.95
CA LYS A 844 14.13 16.28 -18.45
C LYS A 844 13.33 15.22 -17.69
N SER A 845 12.23 15.57 -17.02
CA SER A 845 11.31 14.59 -16.45
C SER A 845 10.66 13.74 -17.55
N ILE A 846 10.15 14.37 -18.61
CA ILE A 846 9.56 13.67 -19.77
C ILE A 846 10.59 12.76 -20.44
N GLU A 847 11.86 13.19 -20.53
CA GLU A 847 12.95 12.36 -21.06
C GLU A 847 13.24 11.14 -20.17
N ASN A 848 13.25 11.30 -18.84
CA ASN A 848 13.40 10.21 -17.88
C ASN A 848 12.21 9.23 -17.94
N ASP A 849 10.97 9.72 -18.03
CA ASP A 849 9.76 8.89 -18.12
C ASP A 849 9.74 8.08 -19.43
N ARG A 850 10.18 8.67 -20.56
CA ARG A 850 10.41 7.94 -21.82
C ARG A 850 11.51 6.88 -21.70
N ALA A 851 12.57 7.15 -20.94
CA ALA A 851 13.63 6.18 -20.71
C ALA A 851 13.13 5.00 -19.85
N LYS A 852 12.34 5.28 -18.81
CA LYS A 852 11.68 4.27 -17.96
C LYS A 852 10.72 3.38 -18.76
N GLY A 853 9.88 3.96 -19.62
CA GLY A 853 9.02 3.17 -20.53
C GLY A 853 9.82 2.23 -21.45
N ARG A 854 10.94 2.70 -22.01
CA ARG A 854 11.85 1.85 -22.80
C ARG A 854 12.50 0.73 -21.99
N ILE A 855 12.81 0.96 -20.71
CA ILE A 855 13.33 -0.06 -19.80
C ILE A 855 12.26 -1.13 -19.55
N GLU A 856 11.02 -0.74 -19.24
CA GLU A 856 9.90 -1.67 -19.06
C GLU A 856 9.60 -2.51 -20.31
N ASP A 857 9.66 -1.90 -21.50
CA ASP A 857 9.48 -2.60 -22.78
C ASP A 857 10.60 -3.61 -23.05
N LEU A 858 11.85 -3.25 -22.76
CA LEU A 858 13.01 -4.16 -22.89
C LEU A 858 12.98 -5.27 -21.83
N GLU A 859 12.53 -5.00 -20.60
CA GLU A 859 12.31 -6.03 -19.58
C GLU A 859 11.21 -7.00 -20.00
N ARG A 860 10.09 -6.51 -20.55
CA ARG A 860 9.01 -7.35 -21.09
C ARG A 860 9.53 -8.28 -22.21
N GLN A 861 10.22 -7.72 -23.20
CA GLN A 861 10.85 -8.50 -24.29
C GLN A 861 11.87 -9.53 -23.76
N LYS A 862 12.65 -9.16 -22.73
CA LYS A 862 13.60 -10.08 -22.08
C LYS A 862 12.89 -11.23 -21.38
N THR A 863 11.80 -10.96 -20.65
CA THR A 863 11.00 -12.01 -19.99
C THR A 863 10.35 -12.96 -20.99
N GLU A 864 9.82 -12.44 -22.11
CA GLU A 864 9.21 -13.23 -23.18
C GLU A 864 10.23 -14.15 -23.88
N LEU A 865 11.43 -13.64 -24.19
CA LEU A 865 12.55 -14.44 -24.70
C LEU A 865 13.03 -15.49 -23.69
N CYS A 866 13.07 -15.17 -22.39
CA CYS A 866 13.41 -16.16 -21.35
C CYS A 866 12.36 -17.28 -21.25
N VAL A 867 11.06 -16.96 -21.26
CA VAL A 867 9.98 -17.97 -21.28
C VAL A 867 10.05 -18.84 -22.55
N THR A 868 10.39 -18.24 -23.70
CA THR A 868 10.59 -18.96 -24.96
C THR A 868 11.79 -19.92 -24.87
N LEU A 869 12.88 -19.51 -24.23
CA LEU A 869 14.04 -20.37 -23.96
C LEU A 869 13.73 -21.50 -22.96
N GLU A 870 12.95 -21.22 -21.90
CA GLU A 870 12.54 -22.24 -20.91
C GLU A 870 11.59 -23.29 -21.50
N THR A 871 10.63 -22.87 -22.32
CA THR A 871 9.71 -23.80 -23.02
C THR A 871 10.47 -24.66 -24.03
N ARG A 872 11.39 -24.09 -24.80
CA ARG A 872 12.32 -24.86 -25.67
C ARG A 872 13.24 -25.79 -24.89
N ALA A 873 13.72 -25.40 -23.70
CA ALA A 873 14.52 -26.28 -22.85
C ALA A 873 13.73 -27.51 -22.38
N LYS A 874 12.48 -27.32 -21.94
CA LYS A 874 11.57 -28.43 -21.57
C LYS A 874 11.29 -29.37 -22.73
N GLN A 875 10.98 -28.83 -23.92
CA GLN A 875 10.78 -29.64 -25.13
C GLN A 875 12.02 -30.48 -25.50
N ASN A 876 13.23 -29.93 -25.31
CA ASN A 876 14.47 -30.68 -25.51
C ASN A 876 14.67 -31.76 -24.44
N GLU A 877 14.36 -31.50 -23.17
CA GLU A 877 14.39 -32.52 -22.11
C GLU A 877 13.38 -33.65 -22.39
N GLU A 878 12.15 -33.30 -22.78
CA GLU A 878 11.11 -34.26 -23.18
C GLU A 878 11.58 -35.15 -24.34
N ALA A 879 12.12 -34.55 -25.40
CA ALA A 879 12.67 -35.28 -26.55
C ALA A 879 13.83 -36.22 -26.17
N VAL A 880 14.68 -35.82 -25.22
CA VAL A 880 15.74 -36.69 -24.66
C VAL A 880 15.14 -37.84 -23.84
N THR A 881 14.10 -37.60 -23.02
CA THR A 881 13.44 -38.70 -22.29
C THR A 881 12.76 -39.70 -23.22
N GLU A 882 12.16 -39.24 -24.32
CA GLU A 882 11.55 -40.13 -25.32
C GLU A 882 12.60 -40.97 -26.05
N TRP A 883 13.75 -40.37 -26.42
CA TRP A 883 14.93 -41.08 -26.89
C TRP A 883 15.37 -42.19 -25.91
N GLN A 884 15.43 -41.87 -24.62
CA GLN A 884 15.76 -42.83 -23.56
C GLN A 884 14.75 -44.00 -23.51
N ARG A 885 13.44 -43.72 -23.64
CA ARG A 885 12.37 -44.74 -23.67
C ARG A 885 12.52 -45.66 -24.88
N ILE A 886 12.75 -45.11 -26.08
CA ILE A 886 12.91 -45.90 -27.32
C ILE A 886 14.10 -46.85 -27.21
N ILE A 887 15.26 -46.35 -26.73
CA ILE A 887 16.45 -47.18 -26.48
C ILE A 887 16.13 -48.33 -25.50
N ASN A 888 15.36 -48.06 -24.44
CA ASN A 888 15.04 -49.08 -23.44
C ASN A 888 14.02 -50.10 -23.96
N ALA A 889 12.98 -49.68 -24.68
CA ALA A 889 12.01 -50.57 -25.31
C ALA A 889 12.67 -51.52 -26.32
N GLU A 890 13.68 -51.06 -27.05
CA GLU A 890 14.40 -51.92 -28.01
C GLU A 890 15.35 -52.91 -27.34
N LYS A 891 15.99 -52.52 -26.22
CA LYS A 891 16.72 -53.47 -25.35
C LYS A 891 15.78 -54.55 -24.81
N GLU A 892 14.54 -54.21 -24.46
CA GLU A 892 13.54 -55.21 -24.05
C GLU A 892 13.12 -56.14 -25.19
N LYS A 893 12.89 -55.64 -26.40
CA LYS A 893 12.61 -56.51 -27.57
C LYS A 893 13.76 -57.48 -27.82
N SER A 894 15.00 -57.00 -27.80
CA SER A 894 16.20 -57.84 -27.94
C SER A 894 16.29 -58.90 -26.84
N ALA A 895 15.91 -58.57 -25.60
CA ALA A 895 15.82 -59.54 -24.52
C ALA A 895 14.72 -60.60 -24.74
N ARG A 896 13.54 -60.22 -25.27
CA ARG A 896 12.45 -61.16 -25.59
C ARG A 896 12.80 -62.11 -26.74
N VAL A 897 13.48 -61.63 -27.78
CA VAL A 897 13.98 -62.49 -28.89
C VAL A 897 14.96 -63.54 -28.38
N ASN A 898 15.87 -63.16 -27.45
CA ASN A 898 16.77 -64.10 -26.80
C ASN A 898 16.07 -65.12 -25.88
N LEU A 899 14.86 -64.82 -25.39
CA LEU A 899 14.06 -65.76 -24.60
C LEU A 899 13.35 -66.79 -25.48
N MET A 900 12.71 -66.35 -26.58
CA MET A 900 12.07 -67.25 -27.55
C MET A 900 13.05 -68.25 -28.19
N GLN A 901 14.28 -67.82 -28.50
CA GLN A 901 15.33 -68.74 -29.02
C GLN A 901 15.76 -69.82 -28.01
N ARG A 902 15.41 -69.68 -26.73
CA ARG A 902 15.72 -70.63 -25.66
C ARG A 902 14.62 -71.70 -25.57
N GLU A 903 13.36 -71.31 -25.73
CA GLU A 903 12.18 -72.18 -25.72
C GLU A 903 12.13 -73.10 -26.96
N ASP A 904 12.47 -72.59 -28.15
CA ASP A 904 12.65 -73.38 -29.40
C ASP A 904 13.60 -74.59 -29.22
N SER A 905 14.48 -74.57 -28.22
CA SER A 905 15.48 -75.63 -27.99
C SER A 905 15.07 -76.74 -27.02
N PHE A 906 13.82 -76.75 -26.56
CA PHE A 906 13.31 -77.73 -25.59
C PHE A 906 12.47 -78.87 -26.20
N VAL A 907 12.10 -78.79 -27.49
CA VAL A 907 11.02 -79.61 -28.10
C VAL A 907 11.52 -80.75 -29.01
N VAL A 908 12.83 -81.00 -29.12
CA VAL A 908 13.41 -81.91 -30.15
C VAL A 908 14.19 -83.09 -29.54
N LEU A 909 13.76 -83.61 -28.39
CA LEU A 909 14.52 -84.62 -27.63
C LEU A 909 13.64 -85.72 -26.99
N ASP A 910 12.82 -86.39 -27.80
CA ASP A 910 12.18 -87.66 -27.41
C ASP A 910 11.94 -88.57 -28.63
N GLU A 911 13.00 -89.23 -29.13
CA GLU A 911 12.95 -90.48 -29.91
C GLU A 911 14.37 -91.02 -30.16
N ALA A 912 14.76 -92.09 -29.44
CA ALA A 912 15.74 -93.16 -29.82
C ALA A 912 16.42 -93.83 -28.60
N THR A 913 16.09 -95.10 -28.36
CA THR A 913 16.81 -96.09 -27.52
C THR A 913 17.43 -97.16 -28.46
N PRO A 914 18.06 -98.29 -28.01
CA PRO A 914 18.84 -98.61 -26.80
C PRO A 914 20.20 -99.34 -27.12
N LEU A 915 21.05 -99.64 -26.11
CA LEU A 915 21.67 -100.99 -25.83
C LEU A 915 22.92 -100.98 -24.90
N GLN A 916 22.83 -101.79 -23.84
CA GLN A 916 23.87 -102.55 -23.07
C GLN A 916 25.30 -101.96 -22.83
N GLN A 917 25.68 -101.58 -21.60
CA GLN A 917 26.07 -102.43 -20.43
C GLN A 917 27.43 -103.17 -20.50
N ARG A 918 28.46 -102.64 -19.78
CA ARG A 918 29.57 -103.29 -19.00
C ARG A 918 30.78 -102.32 -18.97
N VAL A 919 31.50 -102.01 -17.89
CA VAL A 919 31.67 -102.57 -16.52
C VAL A 919 31.96 -101.46 -15.48
N LYS A 920 31.33 -101.53 -14.29
CA LYS A 920 31.73 -101.14 -12.89
C LYS A 920 32.78 -100.00 -12.68
N ARG A 921 32.71 -99.16 -11.64
CA ARG A 921 32.54 -99.53 -10.21
C ARG A 921 32.41 -98.29 -9.29
N LEU A 922 31.40 -98.22 -8.40
CA LEU A 922 31.52 -98.08 -6.92
C LEU A 922 30.19 -97.69 -6.22
N LYS A 923 29.99 -98.34 -5.07
CA LYS A 923 28.91 -98.22 -4.05
C LYS A 923 28.72 -96.78 -3.50
N VAL A 924 27.63 -96.40 -2.81
CA VAL A 924 26.88 -97.09 -1.71
C VAL A 924 25.37 -96.77 -1.74
N GLU A 925 24.54 -97.68 -1.20
CA GLU A 925 23.07 -97.59 -1.04
C GLU A 925 22.67 -96.66 0.16
N ALA A 926 21.42 -96.28 0.46
CA ALA A 926 20.09 -96.74 0.03
C ALA A 926 18.98 -95.66 0.21
N SER A 927 17.89 -95.83 -0.53
CA SER A 927 16.47 -95.53 -0.18
C SER A 927 16.05 -94.19 0.46
N ILE A 928 15.28 -93.43 -0.33
CA ILE A 928 14.26 -92.48 0.12
C ILE A 928 13.09 -93.23 0.79
N THR A 929 12.50 -92.66 1.85
CA THR A 929 11.07 -92.81 2.16
C THR A 929 10.50 -91.47 2.64
N CYS A 930 9.20 -91.25 2.40
CA CYS A 930 8.52 -89.98 2.66
C CYS A 930 7.16 -90.23 3.31
N SER A 931 6.99 -89.73 4.54
CA SER A 931 5.76 -89.62 5.35
C SER A 931 6.19 -88.98 6.69
N GLY A 932 5.44 -88.13 7.38
CA GLY A 932 4.05 -87.72 7.25
C GLY A 932 3.50 -87.45 8.66
N SER A 933 2.76 -86.35 8.84
CA SER A 933 1.94 -85.96 10.02
C SER A 933 2.59 -85.75 11.41
N ASP A 934 2.11 -84.65 12.03
CA ASP A 934 1.72 -84.48 13.44
C ASP A 934 2.62 -83.87 14.53
N PHE A 935 1.88 -83.39 15.55
CA PHE A 935 2.15 -82.34 16.53
C PHE A 935 3.12 -82.72 17.66
N GLY A 936 3.80 -81.70 18.21
CA GLY A 936 3.62 -81.37 19.63
C GLY A 936 4.78 -81.58 20.61
N GLN A 937 5.08 -80.51 21.36
CA GLN A 937 5.70 -80.45 22.70
C GLN A 937 7.19 -80.88 22.84
N GLU A 938 8.06 -80.00 23.37
CA GLU A 938 8.54 -79.90 24.78
C GLU A 938 9.63 -80.94 25.10
N THR A 939 10.65 -80.71 25.93
CA THR A 939 11.17 -79.53 26.67
C THR A 939 12.63 -79.80 27.07
N GLU A 940 13.37 -78.76 27.47
CA GLU A 940 14.41 -78.79 28.53
C GLU A 940 15.64 -79.73 28.31
N GLU A 941 16.77 -79.64 29.02
CA GLU A 941 17.24 -78.85 30.18
C GLU A 941 18.79 -78.76 29.99
N ASP A 942 19.51 -77.65 30.20
CA ASP A 942 20.15 -77.15 31.45
C ASP A 942 21.68 -76.94 31.20
N THR A 943 22.52 -76.23 31.97
CA THR A 943 22.41 -75.63 33.33
C THR A 943 23.46 -74.49 33.51
N VAL A 944 23.12 -73.40 34.26
CA VAL A 944 23.90 -72.78 35.39
C VAL A 944 25.33 -72.17 35.16
N SER A 945 25.76 -71.01 35.72
CA SER A 945 25.08 -69.97 36.55
C SER A 945 25.89 -68.66 36.82
N GLN A 946 25.15 -67.61 37.24
CA GLN A 946 25.42 -66.59 38.30
C GLN A 946 26.66 -65.65 38.20
N GLU A 947 26.49 -64.31 38.11
CA GLU A 947 26.36 -63.27 39.18
C GLU A 947 27.65 -62.42 39.28
N SER A 948 27.71 -61.16 39.72
CA SER A 948 26.78 -60.18 40.33
C SER A 948 27.27 -58.73 40.05
N GLY A 949 26.55 -57.69 40.50
CA GLY A 949 27.20 -56.43 40.93
C GLY A 949 26.41 -55.12 40.76
N ARG A 950 26.39 -54.24 41.78
CA ARG A 950 25.62 -52.96 41.85
C ARG A 950 26.49 -51.69 41.73
N GLY A 951 25.83 -50.55 41.46
CA GLY A 951 26.23 -49.19 41.93
C GLY A 951 26.35 -48.14 40.82
N MET A 952 25.48 -47.13 40.65
CA MET A 952 25.36 -45.83 41.39
C MET A 952 26.72 -45.12 41.55
N ILE A 953 26.91 -43.83 41.20
CA ILE A 953 26.21 -42.57 41.57
C ILE A 953 26.36 -41.56 40.38
N ALA A 954 25.34 -40.85 39.86
CA ALA A 954 24.83 -39.49 40.22
C ALA A 954 25.88 -38.33 40.17
N MET A 955 25.61 -37.04 39.85
CA MET A 955 24.37 -36.27 39.64
C MET A 955 24.50 -35.13 38.58
N THR A 956 23.35 -34.83 37.97
CA THR A 956 22.71 -33.54 37.59
C THR A 956 23.06 -32.25 38.38
N PRO A 957 22.46 -31.03 38.15
CA PRO A 957 21.50 -30.56 37.10
C PRO A 957 21.79 -29.13 36.51
N ARG A 958 21.06 -28.71 35.44
CA ARG A 958 20.00 -27.65 35.50
C ARG A 958 19.36 -27.30 34.14
N ARG A 959 18.26 -26.57 34.23
CA ARG A 959 17.16 -26.34 33.26
C ARG A 959 17.14 -24.86 32.83
N CYS A 960 16.81 -24.56 31.56
CA CYS A 960 15.74 -23.60 31.14
C CYS A 960 15.88 -23.00 29.71
N THR A 961 14.79 -23.16 28.95
CA THR A 961 14.08 -22.18 28.09
C THR A 961 14.70 -21.49 26.85
N SER A 962 14.01 -21.75 25.72
CA SER A 962 13.41 -20.78 24.77
C SER A 962 14.21 -20.14 23.63
N THR A 963 13.54 -20.10 22.46
CA THR A 963 13.87 -19.36 21.21
C THR A 963 15.17 -19.76 20.51
N GLY A 964 15.28 -19.81 19.18
CA GLY A 964 14.30 -19.57 18.11
C GLY A 964 15.06 -19.38 16.78
N GLY A 965 14.37 -19.50 15.63
CA GLY A 965 14.95 -19.22 14.30
C GLY A 965 15.44 -20.46 13.55
N GLY A 966 14.80 -20.76 12.42
CA GLY A 966 15.28 -21.76 11.47
C GLY A 966 16.37 -21.20 10.56
N ALA A 967 17.21 -22.10 10.03
CA ALA A 967 18.14 -21.80 8.93
C ALA A 967 17.88 -22.79 7.78
N SER A 968 17.73 -22.25 6.58
CA SER A 968 17.42 -22.97 5.35
C SER A 968 18.55 -23.90 4.90
N SER A 969 18.23 -25.18 4.66
CA SER A 969 19.15 -26.16 4.05
C SER A 969 19.06 -26.14 2.51
N SER A 970 19.88 -25.32 1.87
CA SER A 970 20.10 -25.38 0.42
C SER A 970 21.04 -26.55 0.06
N SER A 971 20.46 -27.66 -0.40
CA SER A 971 21.17 -28.88 -0.77
C SER A 971 21.81 -28.82 -2.17
N THR A 972 22.83 -27.97 -2.36
CA THR A 972 23.68 -28.06 -3.56
C THR A 972 24.53 -29.33 -3.50
N GLY A 973 24.07 -30.39 -4.17
CA GLY A 973 24.81 -31.64 -4.36
C GLY A 973 26.02 -31.49 -5.27
N MET A 974 27.08 -30.84 -4.80
CA MET A 974 28.40 -30.92 -5.42
C MET A 974 29.15 -32.14 -4.90
N ASP A 975 29.65 -32.93 -5.85
CA ASP A 975 30.43 -34.14 -5.66
C ASP A 975 31.82 -33.82 -5.06
N HIS A 976 31.87 -33.72 -3.72
CA HIS A 976 33.02 -33.36 -2.90
C HIS A 976 34.21 -34.34 -3.05
N SER A 977 33.99 -35.53 -3.62
CA SER A 977 35.05 -36.44 -4.07
C SER A 977 36.02 -35.80 -5.07
N LYS A 978 35.57 -34.78 -5.82
CA LYS A 978 36.37 -34.06 -6.84
C LYS A 978 37.27 -32.98 -6.26
N TYR A 979 37.11 -32.58 -4.99
CA TYR A 979 37.98 -31.56 -4.39
C TYR A 979 39.45 -31.99 -4.32
N THR A 980 40.36 -31.05 -4.52
CA THR A 980 41.80 -31.28 -4.32
C THR A 980 42.11 -31.38 -2.83
N MET A 981 43.19 -32.07 -2.45
CA MET A 981 43.55 -32.21 -1.02
C MET A 981 43.77 -30.86 -0.33
N LYS A 982 44.24 -29.84 -1.08
CA LYS A 982 44.38 -28.48 -0.57
C LYS A 982 43.01 -27.87 -0.23
N LYS A 983 42.06 -27.93 -1.17
CA LYS A 983 40.69 -27.41 -0.98
C LYS A 983 39.93 -28.14 0.13
N LEU A 984 40.10 -29.45 0.28
CA LEU A 984 39.54 -30.21 1.41
C LEU A 984 40.10 -29.71 2.75
N ARG A 985 41.43 -29.52 2.86
CA ARG A 985 42.05 -28.99 4.08
C ARG A 985 41.57 -27.58 4.40
N GLU A 986 41.53 -26.69 3.41
CA GLU A 986 41.05 -25.31 3.56
C GLU A 986 39.59 -25.28 4.04
N GLU A 987 38.71 -26.10 3.46
CA GLU A 987 37.29 -26.14 3.85
C GLU A 987 37.10 -26.75 5.26
N ILE A 988 37.79 -27.85 5.61
CA ILE A 988 37.77 -28.43 6.97
C ILE A 988 38.26 -27.40 8.02
N LEU A 989 39.31 -26.63 7.71
CA LEU A 989 39.80 -25.57 8.59
C LEU A 989 38.79 -24.44 8.75
N LYS A 990 38.14 -24.03 7.66
CA LYS A 990 37.14 -22.96 7.60
C LYS A 990 35.87 -23.27 8.41
N HIS A 991 35.49 -24.54 8.50
CA HIS A 991 34.40 -25.02 9.37
C HIS A 991 34.84 -25.30 10.82
N GLY A 992 36.06 -24.95 11.20
CA GLY A 992 36.55 -24.97 12.60
C GLY A 992 37.23 -26.27 13.05
N PHE A 993 37.30 -27.30 12.20
CA PHE A 993 37.79 -28.64 12.56
C PHE A 993 39.33 -28.80 12.45
N GLY A 994 40.07 -27.72 12.75
CA GLY A 994 41.53 -27.69 12.60
C GLY A 994 42.28 -28.67 13.52
N ALA A 995 41.79 -28.91 14.74
CA ALA A 995 42.44 -29.82 15.69
C ALA A 995 42.45 -31.28 15.20
N GLU A 996 41.34 -31.72 14.60
CA GLU A 996 41.19 -33.07 14.04
C GLU A 996 42.05 -33.26 12.79
N LEU A 997 42.22 -32.19 12.00
CA LEU A 997 43.10 -32.17 10.85
C LEU A 997 44.60 -32.26 11.25
N VAL A 998 44.99 -31.64 12.37
CA VAL A 998 46.35 -31.69 12.93
C VAL A 998 46.67 -33.06 13.55
N GLY A 999 45.67 -33.77 14.08
CA GLY A 999 45.82 -35.15 14.58
C GLY A 999 46.20 -36.16 13.49
N LEU A 1000 45.94 -35.85 12.22
CA LEU A 1000 46.29 -36.70 11.08
C LEU A 1000 47.71 -36.37 10.57
N LYS A 1001 48.69 -37.22 10.92
CA LYS A 1001 50.03 -37.16 10.30
C LYS A 1001 49.99 -37.69 8.86
N ASN A 1002 50.09 -36.78 7.88
CA ASN A 1002 50.07 -37.06 6.43
C ASN A 1002 48.86 -37.86 5.89
N PRO A 1003 47.62 -37.32 5.99
CA PRO A 1003 46.44 -37.98 5.47
C PRO A 1003 46.39 -38.01 3.93
N ARG A 1004 46.09 -39.20 3.38
CA ARG A 1004 45.76 -39.39 1.96
C ARG A 1004 44.38 -38.79 1.64
N LYS A 1005 44.12 -38.47 0.37
CA LYS A 1005 42.86 -37.81 -0.07
C LYS A 1005 41.59 -38.48 0.46
N ARG A 1006 41.51 -39.81 0.47
CA ARG A 1006 40.32 -40.54 0.97
C ARG A 1006 40.00 -40.21 2.44
N VAL A 1007 41.01 -40.18 3.31
CA VAL A 1007 40.86 -39.85 4.74
C VAL A 1007 40.40 -38.39 4.94
N LEU A 1008 40.83 -37.47 4.06
CA LEU A 1008 40.36 -36.08 4.09
C LEU A 1008 38.90 -35.94 3.59
N VAL A 1009 38.46 -36.80 2.67
CA VAL A 1009 37.05 -36.85 2.24
C VAL A 1009 36.17 -37.41 3.36
N GLU A 1010 36.57 -38.52 3.98
CA GLU A 1010 35.85 -39.11 5.13
C GLU A 1010 35.77 -38.13 6.32
N LEU A 1011 36.85 -37.39 6.63
CA LEU A 1011 36.82 -36.36 7.67
C LEU A 1011 35.88 -35.18 7.30
N TYR A 1012 35.85 -34.79 6.03
CA TYR A 1012 34.94 -33.73 5.55
C TYR A 1012 33.48 -34.17 5.58
N GLU A 1013 33.18 -35.41 5.16
CA GLU A 1013 31.84 -36.00 5.24
C GLU A 1013 31.35 -36.06 6.69
N ARG A 1014 32.17 -36.57 7.60
CA ARG A 1014 31.80 -36.76 8.99
C ARG A 1014 31.67 -35.45 9.78
N CYS A 1015 32.64 -34.54 9.65
CA CYS A 1015 32.68 -33.34 10.50
C CYS A 1015 31.90 -32.16 9.89
N VAL A 1016 31.99 -31.94 8.57
CA VAL A 1016 31.35 -30.80 7.89
C VAL A 1016 29.96 -31.16 7.35
N LEU A 1017 29.81 -32.29 6.66
CA LEU A 1017 28.52 -32.71 6.08
C LEU A 1017 27.63 -33.51 7.06
N ARG A 1018 28.19 -33.95 8.20
CA ARG A 1018 27.54 -34.83 9.21
C ARG A 1018 26.88 -36.07 8.59
N LYS A 1019 27.58 -36.69 7.65
CA LYS A 1019 27.28 -38.00 7.07
C LYS A 1019 28.21 -39.07 7.65
#